data_AF-A0A1U9K6Y8-F1
#
_entry.id   AF-A0A1U9K6Y8-F1
#
_cell.length_a   1.000
_cell.length_b   1.000
_cell.length_c   1.000
_cell.angle_alpha   90.00
_cell.angle_beta   90.00
_cell.angle_gamma   90.00
#
_symmetry.space_group_name_H-M   'P 1'
#
loop_
_entity.id
_entity.type
_entity.pdbx_description
1 polymer ?
#
loop_
_entity_poly.entity_id
_entity_poly.type
_entity_poly.pdbx_seq_one_letter_code
_entity_poly.pdbx_strand_id
1 'polypeptide(L)'
;MKGRKVQWLSIVFSLLLVLSIGVPLGQAQNADPGDNTGYEPENPGVRAEQTAEGDLGMVVTAHPLASKVGAEVLERGGNAVDAAVAVQLALNVVEPMMSGIGGGGFMMFYDAENEKVSIVNSRERAPAGATPDMFIDKSNAVTGAGKFLLGANELNNEGGGEFHIGEVAVYDLDRPSSDGPVFSYDFEGEEGASWDLEKFSLFERGTTFTLDQDGGKITFGPPVGNNSTSYGQTTAVMDEVENSELLMRFRTDDPGDDRRIRLWLRADDYRSQGTTFAKNGYGVEIETKSKTVKLIQSKDSSSSTLSTFHYDTTSDWQWIRFRVDGSELKVRLWTDGSEEPDTWDVETVAGSVIPFQERVRSGRSVGVPGTLKGLEAALEKWGTMPLEELIEPAIELAEDGVEVNWVLADAIASNADKLSRTAAKDVFLPNGEPLEEGDLLVQKDLAKTFKLIRDHGTDVFYSGEIGAALADVVQQFDGSMTLDDLKRYDVTYDTPVWGEYLGYDIASMPPPSSGGLTMLQLLKMFEELDLTQYDVRSPEKYHYMTEAMHLAYADRGAYMGDPEYVEVPKEGLLHPDYVRERVATIDPDRANPDVRPGNPWEYQDGEPTQAVEQVDDKVEGQTTHFTVADRWGNLVSYTTTIEQVFGSGIMVPGYGIMLNNELTDFDAVPGGANEVQPNKRPLSSMTPTIVLKDDKPYMTVGSPGGTTIITSVMQTILNVIGYGMELKDAIEEPRIYSNQYPNIRWEYGVPDLVRQQLESMGHAWESSPREIGNVNSLMLDEDSGLYYGAADSTREGTAIGLSSEDLTVERMIERVEQFERDGEMANSDVARLLRNHLTAVGHYEGQGSVEKAVKHMHSFQQLLDYQKEHEQMSERAYNTLYADTEVLLEKWK
;
A
#
# COMPACT_ATOMS: atom_id res chain seq x y z
N MET A 1 -35.14 -36.28 -60.10
CA MET A 1 -34.95 -37.54 -60.84
C MET A 1 -34.30 -37.23 -62.19
N LYS A 2 -33.06 -37.70 -62.43
CA LYS A 2 -32.30 -37.68 -63.72
C LYS A 2 -32.00 -36.26 -64.28
N GLY A 3 -30.82 -35.93 -64.79
CA GLY A 3 -29.62 -36.70 -65.08
C GLY A 3 -28.52 -35.78 -65.63
N ARG A 4 -27.30 -36.33 -65.67
CA ARG A 4 -26.07 -35.76 -66.24
C ARG A 4 -26.19 -35.36 -67.72
N LYS A 5 -25.42 -34.34 -68.14
CA LYS A 5 -24.57 -34.20 -69.37
C LYS A 5 -24.22 -32.71 -69.56
N VAL A 6 -23.10 -32.19 -70.08
CA VAL A 6 -21.77 -32.62 -70.60
C VAL A 6 -21.12 -31.31 -71.15
N GLN A 7 -19.83 -31.07 -70.83
CA GLN A 7 -18.69 -30.36 -71.52
C GLN A 7 -18.90 -29.00 -72.27
N TRP A 8 -17.99 -28.00 -72.30
CA TRP A 8 -16.55 -27.90 -72.71
C TRP A 8 -16.01 -26.49 -72.31
N LEU A 9 -14.74 -26.25 -71.90
CA LEU A 9 -13.53 -25.82 -72.67
C LEU A 9 -12.46 -25.41 -71.59
N SER A 10 -11.20 -25.85 -71.48
CA SER A 10 -9.99 -25.77 -72.34
C SER A 10 -8.87 -24.87 -71.73
N ILE A 11 -7.72 -25.48 -71.41
CA ILE A 11 -6.31 -25.02 -71.60
C ILE A 11 -5.62 -24.13 -70.53
N VAL A 12 -4.86 -24.78 -69.62
CA VAL A 12 -3.37 -24.80 -69.46
C VAL A 12 -2.52 -23.51 -69.67
N PHE A 13 -1.74 -23.19 -68.61
CA PHE A 13 -0.42 -22.51 -68.50
C PHE A 13 -0.24 -20.98 -68.61
N SER A 14 0.16 -20.43 -67.47
CA SER A 14 1.41 -19.70 -67.15
C SER A 14 2.18 -18.88 -68.21
N LEU A 15 2.49 -17.65 -67.78
CA LEU A 15 3.70 -16.83 -67.99
C LEU A 15 3.96 -16.23 -69.38
N LEU A 16 3.85 -14.89 -69.46
CA LEU A 16 4.88 -14.04 -70.06
C LEU A 16 4.76 -12.56 -69.63
N LEU A 17 5.86 -12.08 -69.05
CA LEU A 17 6.29 -10.69 -68.81
C LEU A 17 6.20 -9.81 -70.08
N VAL A 18 6.01 -8.49 -69.89
CA VAL A 18 6.99 -7.40 -70.21
C VAL A 18 6.30 -6.01 -70.15
N LEU A 19 6.81 -5.15 -69.25
CA LEU A 19 7.06 -3.68 -69.29
C LEU A 19 6.05 -2.76 -70.04
N SER A 20 5.59 -1.60 -69.55
CA SER A 20 6.15 -0.60 -68.64
C SER A 20 5.14 0.56 -68.50
N ILE A 21 5.08 1.25 -67.35
CA ILE A 21 4.97 2.72 -67.20
C ILE A 21 5.04 3.06 -65.69
N GLY A 22 5.96 3.97 -65.34
CA GLY A 22 5.75 5.06 -64.38
C GLY A 22 5.47 4.73 -62.90
N VAL A 23 6.52 4.85 -62.09
CA VAL A 23 6.46 4.98 -60.63
C VAL A 23 5.68 6.24 -60.23
N PRO A 24 4.88 6.19 -59.15
CA PRO A 24 5.02 7.15 -58.08
C PRO A 24 5.60 6.43 -56.87
N LEU A 25 6.72 6.96 -56.38
CA LEU A 25 7.23 6.69 -55.05
C LEU A 25 6.13 7.19 -54.13
N GLY A 26 5.26 6.30 -53.68
CA GLY A 26 4.51 6.53 -52.46
C GLY A 26 5.55 6.69 -51.38
N GLN A 27 5.65 7.88 -50.82
CA GLN A 27 6.37 8.10 -49.57
C GLN A 27 5.95 6.96 -48.64
N ALA A 28 6.92 6.16 -48.18
CA ALA A 28 6.77 5.57 -46.88
C ALA A 28 6.47 6.78 -45.97
N GLN A 29 5.23 6.90 -45.52
CA GLN A 29 4.99 7.70 -44.33
C GLN A 29 5.93 7.08 -43.31
N ASN A 30 6.92 7.86 -42.88
CA ASN A 30 7.53 7.64 -41.58
C ASN A 30 6.34 7.51 -40.63
N ALA A 31 6.02 6.30 -40.20
CA ALA A 31 5.27 6.14 -38.97
C ALA A 31 6.13 6.83 -37.92
N ASP A 32 5.56 7.83 -37.28
CA ASP A 32 6.21 8.53 -36.19
C ASP A 32 6.49 7.48 -35.09
N PRO A 33 7.74 7.26 -34.68
CA PRO A 33 8.06 6.38 -33.56
C PRO A 33 7.44 6.81 -32.22
N GLY A 34 6.75 7.96 -32.17
CA GLY A 34 6.03 8.48 -31.01
C GLY A 34 4.49 8.39 -31.09
N ASP A 35 3.89 7.73 -32.09
CA ASP A 35 2.42 7.65 -32.21
C ASP A 35 1.82 6.55 -31.31
N ASN A 36 1.67 6.87 -30.03
CA ASN A 36 0.90 6.09 -29.07
C ASN A 36 -0.60 6.21 -29.39
N THR A 37 -1.16 5.15 -29.97
CA THR A 37 -2.52 5.10 -30.50
C THR A 37 -3.61 5.33 -29.43
N GLY A 38 -3.98 6.60 -29.19
CA GLY A 38 -5.29 7.01 -28.67
C GLY A 38 -5.42 7.40 -27.19
N TYR A 39 -4.36 7.32 -26.38
CA TYR A 39 -4.35 7.81 -24.99
C TYR A 39 -3.34 8.95 -24.87
N GLU A 40 -3.84 10.19 -24.83
CA GLU A 40 -3.15 11.30 -24.17
C GLU A 40 -3.69 11.33 -22.73
N PRO A 41 -2.83 11.33 -21.70
CA PRO A 41 -3.32 11.50 -20.34
C PRO A 41 -4.17 12.77 -20.26
N GLU A 42 -5.20 12.80 -19.39
CA GLU A 42 -5.96 14.02 -19.07
C GLU A 42 -5.12 15.00 -18.23
N ASN A 43 -3.83 15.08 -18.53
CA ASN A 43 -2.87 15.92 -17.88
C ASN A 43 -2.76 17.23 -18.70
N PRO A 44 -3.06 18.38 -18.09
CA PRO A 44 -2.97 19.68 -18.77
C PRO A 44 -1.52 20.11 -19.09
N GLY A 45 -0.53 19.29 -18.75
CA GLY A 45 0.89 19.54 -18.82
C GLY A 45 1.41 20.33 -17.63
N VAL A 46 2.71 20.63 -17.64
CA VAL A 46 3.34 21.46 -16.62
C VAL A 46 2.76 22.87 -16.66
N ARG A 47 2.18 23.31 -15.53
CA ARG A 47 1.64 24.65 -15.35
C ARG A 47 2.57 25.53 -14.51
N ALA A 48 2.48 26.85 -14.67
CA ALA A 48 3.38 27.78 -13.98
C ALA A 48 3.22 27.72 -12.45
N GLU A 49 1.98 27.51 -11.98
CA GLU A 49 1.62 27.36 -10.57
C GLU A 49 2.14 26.07 -9.91
N GLN A 50 2.67 25.12 -10.69
CA GLN A 50 3.24 23.87 -10.15
C GLN A 50 4.68 24.02 -9.66
N THR A 51 5.32 25.16 -9.91
CA THR A 51 6.67 25.45 -9.44
C THR A 51 6.73 26.82 -8.80
N ALA A 52 7.44 26.95 -7.68
CA ALA A 52 7.65 28.24 -7.03
C ALA A 52 9.03 28.30 -6.36
N GLU A 53 9.48 29.53 -6.12
CA GLU A 53 10.69 29.85 -5.37
C GLU A 53 10.34 30.75 -4.18
N GLY A 54 11.02 30.61 -3.06
CA GLY A 54 10.85 31.48 -1.89
C GLY A 54 11.98 31.31 -0.89
N ASP A 55 12.24 32.31 -0.05
CA ASP A 55 13.29 32.31 1.00
C ASP A 55 12.70 32.48 2.42
N LEU A 56 11.40 32.76 2.53
CA LEU A 56 10.69 32.84 3.81
C LEU A 56 9.78 31.63 4.06
N GLY A 57 9.60 30.75 3.08
CA GLY A 57 8.81 29.54 3.21
C GLY A 57 8.34 29.00 1.87
N MET A 58 7.85 27.77 1.90
CA MET A 58 7.35 27.07 0.73
C MET A 58 6.23 26.13 1.14
N VAL A 59 5.15 26.09 0.37
CA VAL A 59 4.06 25.13 0.54
C VAL A 59 3.81 24.45 -0.80
N VAL A 60 3.83 23.12 -0.81
CA VAL A 60 3.57 22.32 -2.00
C VAL A 60 2.54 21.25 -1.66
N THR A 61 1.36 21.32 -2.28
CA THR A 61 0.25 20.39 -2.03
C THR A 61 -0.42 19.94 -3.33
N ALA A 62 -1.21 18.87 -3.26
CA ALA A 62 -1.96 18.35 -4.40
C ALA A 62 -3.14 19.25 -4.86
N HIS A 63 -3.52 20.27 -4.07
CA HIS A 63 -4.68 21.12 -4.35
C HIS A 63 -4.39 22.62 -4.14
N PRO A 64 -4.74 23.52 -5.08
CA PRO A 64 -4.40 24.95 -5.01
C PRO A 64 -4.91 25.66 -3.75
N LEU A 65 -6.17 25.40 -3.37
CA LEU A 65 -6.76 26.00 -2.17
C LEU A 65 -6.03 25.58 -0.88
N ALA A 66 -5.59 24.33 -0.78
CA ALA A 66 -4.83 23.87 0.39
C ALA A 66 -3.43 24.52 0.42
N SER A 67 -2.77 24.65 -0.73
CA SER A 67 -1.50 25.38 -0.85
C SER A 67 -1.65 26.83 -0.38
N LYS A 68 -2.73 27.50 -0.80
CA LYS A 68 -3.05 28.86 -0.39
C LYS A 68 -3.28 28.97 1.13
N VAL A 69 -4.05 28.06 1.72
CA VAL A 69 -4.28 28.04 3.18
C VAL A 69 -2.98 27.90 3.94
N GLY A 70 -2.09 26.98 3.53
CA GLY A 70 -0.77 26.84 4.16
C GLY A 70 0.09 28.10 4.02
N ALA A 71 0.12 28.69 2.83
CA ALA A 71 0.89 29.91 2.58
C ALA A 71 0.37 31.08 3.43
N GLU A 72 -0.95 31.25 3.57
CA GLU A 72 -1.56 32.27 4.42
C GLU A 72 -1.27 32.05 5.91
N VAL A 73 -1.07 30.81 6.36
CA VAL A 73 -0.61 30.53 7.74
C VAL A 73 0.84 30.97 7.93
N LEU A 74 1.73 30.61 7.01
CA LEU A 74 3.13 31.07 7.04
C LEU A 74 3.21 32.60 6.96
N GLU A 75 2.42 33.22 6.08
CA GLU A 75 2.33 34.68 5.94
C GLU A 75 1.85 35.34 7.22
N ARG A 76 1.03 34.68 8.05
CA ARG A 76 0.57 35.16 9.37
C ARG A 76 1.52 34.81 10.52
N GLY A 77 2.71 34.31 10.23
CA GLY A 77 3.74 34.00 11.21
C GLY A 77 3.56 32.66 11.91
N GLY A 78 2.75 31.75 11.37
CA GLY A 78 2.79 30.34 11.75
C GLY A 78 4.04 29.65 11.18
N ASN A 79 4.41 28.52 11.78
CA ASN A 79 5.52 27.71 11.32
C ASN A 79 5.10 26.57 10.39
N ALA A 80 6.05 25.74 9.96
CA ALA A 80 5.78 24.65 9.03
C ALA A 80 4.74 23.64 9.58
N VAL A 81 4.69 23.45 10.90
CA VAL A 81 3.71 22.56 11.57
C VAL A 81 2.32 23.19 11.58
N ASP A 82 2.21 24.47 11.94
CA ASP A 82 0.95 25.21 11.91
C ASP A 82 0.33 25.19 10.50
N ALA A 83 1.16 25.48 9.48
CA ALA A 83 0.75 25.45 8.09
C ALA A 83 0.35 24.03 7.65
N ALA A 84 1.10 23.00 8.05
CA ALA A 84 0.77 21.62 7.73
C ALA A 84 -0.58 21.17 8.32
N VAL A 85 -0.91 21.62 9.54
CA VAL A 85 -2.19 21.32 10.18
C VAL A 85 -3.34 21.97 9.43
N ALA A 86 -3.21 23.26 9.07
CA ALA A 86 -4.22 23.95 8.27
C ALA A 86 -4.38 23.34 6.87
N VAL A 87 -3.26 22.96 6.22
CA VAL A 87 -3.26 22.25 4.93
C VAL A 87 -4.02 20.93 5.05
N GLN A 88 -3.77 20.11 6.08
CA GLN A 88 -4.47 18.84 6.26
C GLN A 88 -5.99 19.03 6.41
N LEU A 89 -6.41 20.03 7.18
CA LEU A 89 -7.84 20.32 7.39
C LEU A 89 -8.48 20.85 6.11
N ALA A 90 -7.78 21.68 5.33
CA ALA A 90 -8.24 22.12 4.02
C ALA A 90 -8.36 20.95 3.03
N LEU A 91 -7.36 20.04 2.98
CA LEU A 91 -7.37 18.84 2.14
C LEU A 91 -8.54 17.89 2.48
N ASN A 92 -8.96 17.81 3.74
CA ASN A 92 -10.18 17.07 4.10
C ASN A 92 -11.42 17.62 3.36
N VAL A 93 -11.46 18.91 3.03
CA VAL A 93 -12.60 19.55 2.36
C VAL A 93 -12.47 19.42 0.84
N VAL A 94 -11.29 19.72 0.29
CA VAL A 94 -11.08 19.82 -1.17
C VAL A 94 -10.73 18.49 -1.83
N GLU A 95 -10.13 17.55 -1.09
CA GLU A 95 -9.83 16.18 -1.52
C GLU A 95 -10.39 15.15 -0.53
N PRO A 96 -11.72 15.15 -0.25
CA PRO A 96 -12.34 14.29 0.77
C PRO A 96 -12.26 12.79 0.42
N MET A 97 -11.90 12.48 -0.83
CA MET A 97 -11.67 11.12 -1.30
C MET A 97 -10.27 10.59 -0.98
N MET A 98 -9.31 11.42 -0.61
CA MET A 98 -7.92 10.99 -0.43
C MET A 98 -7.47 11.00 1.02
N SER A 99 -7.89 11.99 1.80
CA SER A 99 -7.49 12.15 3.20
C SER A 99 -8.55 12.84 4.04
N GLY A 100 -8.45 12.70 5.36
CA GLY A 100 -9.29 13.43 6.30
C GLY A 100 -9.15 12.94 7.74
N ILE A 101 -9.92 13.56 8.64
CA ILE A 101 -9.96 13.24 10.07
C ILE A 101 -10.54 11.84 10.36
N GLY A 102 -11.17 11.20 9.36
CA GLY A 102 -11.61 9.81 9.41
C GLY A 102 -10.56 8.79 8.96
N GLY A 103 -9.31 9.19 8.74
CA GLY A 103 -8.17 8.33 8.41
C GLY A 103 -6.96 8.54 9.31
N GLY A 104 -5.77 8.41 8.73
CA GLY A 104 -4.48 8.48 9.43
C GLY A 104 -3.32 8.79 8.48
N GLY A 105 -2.10 8.87 9.02
CA GLY A 105 -0.94 9.21 8.22
C GLY A 105 0.39 9.21 8.97
N PHE A 106 1.39 9.75 8.29
CA PHE A 106 2.75 9.89 8.81
C PHE A 106 3.29 11.29 8.52
N MET A 107 3.52 12.07 9.57
CA MET A 107 4.08 13.41 9.48
C MET A 107 5.55 13.38 9.92
N MET A 108 6.46 13.53 8.97
CA MET A 108 7.87 13.75 9.26
C MET A 108 8.14 15.23 9.48
N PHE A 109 8.90 15.55 10.51
CA PHE A 109 9.27 16.90 10.89
C PHE A 109 10.78 16.99 11.05
N TYR A 110 11.42 17.89 10.32
CA TYR A 110 12.79 18.34 10.59
C TYR A 110 12.73 19.60 11.45
N ASP A 111 13.24 19.47 12.68
CA ASP A 111 13.42 20.55 13.64
C ASP A 111 14.78 21.22 13.36
N ALA A 112 14.77 22.44 12.84
CA ALA A 112 15.99 23.15 12.48
C ALA A 112 16.77 23.67 13.69
N GLU A 113 16.10 23.92 14.82
CA GLU A 113 16.77 24.35 16.05
C GLU A 113 17.61 23.21 16.64
N ASN A 114 17.08 21.99 16.59
CA ASN A 114 17.70 20.80 17.18
C ASN A 114 18.38 19.88 16.16
N GLU A 115 18.37 20.23 14.88
CA GLU A 115 18.91 19.46 13.75
C GLU A 115 18.42 18.00 13.77
N LYS A 116 17.11 17.81 13.97
CA LYS A 116 16.54 16.49 14.25
C LYS A 116 15.31 16.19 13.41
N VAL A 117 15.32 15.03 12.76
CA VAL A 117 14.13 14.44 12.13
C VAL A 117 13.34 13.61 13.14
N SER A 118 12.05 13.89 13.28
CA SER A 118 11.08 13.15 14.11
C SER A 118 9.83 12.82 13.31
N ILE A 119 9.06 11.84 13.78
CA ILE A 119 7.85 11.38 13.10
C ILE A 119 6.68 11.38 14.07
N VAL A 120 5.55 11.98 13.69
CA VAL A 120 4.25 11.71 14.31
C VAL A 120 3.55 10.65 13.49
N ASN A 121 3.40 9.47 14.09
CA ASN A 121 2.71 8.35 13.50
C ASN A 121 1.26 8.32 14.01
N SER A 122 0.36 8.70 13.12
CA SER A 122 -1.09 8.74 13.31
C SER A 122 -1.79 7.62 12.53
N ARG A 123 -1.10 6.49 12.31
CA ARG A 123 -1.68 5.32 11.64
C ARG A 123 -2.84 4.76 12.44
N GLU A 124 -3.86 4.31 11.74
CA GLU A 124 -5.04 3.70 12.32
C GLU A 124 -4.70 2.39 13.01
N ARG A 125 -5.46 2.06 14.06
CA ARG A 125 -5.37 0.78 14.77
C ARG A 125 -6.63 -0.05 14.56
N ALA A 126 -6.48 -1.36 14.48
CA ALA A 126 -7.62 -2.26 14.49
C ALA A 126 -8.38 -2.14 15.82
N PRO A 127 -9.72 -2.12 15.83
CA PRO A 127 -10.49 -2.12 17.07
C PRO A 127 -10.23 -3.40 17.89
N ALA A 128 -10.50 -3.37 19.19
CA ALA A 128 -10.29 -4.51 20.08
C ALA A 128 -11.10 -5.76 19.68
N GLY A 129 -12.19 -5.58 18.93
CA GLY A 129 -13.01 -6.67 18.39
C GLY A 129 -12.55 -7.19 17.03
N ALA A 130 -11.47 -6.67 16.43
CA ALA A 130 -10.88 -7.24 15.23
C ALA A 130 -10.28 -8.62 15.54
N THR A 131 -10.32 -9.55 14.58
CA THR A 131 -9.80 -10.91 14.74
C THR A 131 -9.01 -11.28 13.49
N PRO A 132 -8.00 -12.17 13.59
CA PRO A 132 -7.20 -12.59 12.44
C PRO A 132 -8.04 -12.99 11.22
N ASP A 133 -9.12 -13.73 11.45
CA ASP A 133 -9.97 -14.27 10.38
C ASP A 133 -11.19 -13.40 10.00
N MET A 134 -11.23 -12.12 10.38
CA MET A 134 -12.39 -11.25 10.08
C MET A 134 -12.64 -11.02 8.58
N PHE A 135 -11.63 -11.27 7.75
CA PHE A 135 -11.68 -11.21 6.29
C PHE A 135 -11.96 -12.57 5.61
N ILE A 136 -12.21 -13.61 6.40
CA ILE A 136 -12.61 -14.93 5.90
C ILE A 136 -14.13 -15.08 6.02
N ASP A 137 -14.79 -15.36 4.89
CA ASP A 137 -16.18 -15.77 4.86
C ASP A 137 -16.32 -17.24 5.29
N LYS A 138 -16.57 -17.43 6.58
CA LYS A 138 -16.85 -18.74 7.18
C LYS A 138 -18.19 -19.33 6.74
N SER A 139 -19.10 -18.55 6.14
CA SER A 139 -20.34 -19.10 5.58
C SER A 139 -20.06 -20.06 4.41
N ASN A 140 -18.89 -19.92 3.77
CA ASN A 140 -18.40 -20.81 2.73
C ASN A 140 -17.60 -22.01 3.28
N ALA A 141 -17.49 -22.18 4.60
CA ALA A 141 -16.85 -23.36 5.20
C ALA A 141 -17.75 -24.61 5.08
N VAL A 142 -17.14 -25.79 5.11
CA VAL A 142 -17.86 -27.08 5.12
C VAL A 142 -18.53 -27.27 6.48
N THR A 143 -19.81 -27.65 6.48
CA THR A 143 -20.61 -27.89 7.68
C THR A 143 -21.09 -29.35 7.73
N GLY A 144 -21.34 -29.86 8.94
CA GLY A 144 -21.74 -31.27 9.17
C GLY A 144 -20.57 -32.25 9.31
N ALA A 145 -20.82 -33.44 9.83
CA ALA A 145 -19.82 -34.50 9.98
C ALA A 145 -19.57 -35.22 8.65
N GLY A 146 -18.40 -35.86 8.49
CA GLY A 146 -18.07 -36.62 7.29
C GLY A 146 -17.03 -37.71 7.54
N LYS A 147 -16.53 -38.31 6.46
CA LYS A 147 -15.63 -39.48 6.50
C LYS A 147 -14.23 -39.14 6.01
N PHE A 148 -13.34 -40.11 6.18
CA PHE A 148 -12.03 -40.11 5.53
C PHE A 148 -12.12 -40.68 4.10
N LEU A 149 -11.66 -39.89 3.13
CA LEU A 149 -11.58 -40.25 1.72
C LEU A 149 -10.11 -40.15 1.26
N LEU A 150 -9.63 -41.15 0.53
CA LEU A 150 -8.29 -41.17 -0.07
C LEU A 150 -8.40 -41.28 -1.59
N GLY A 151 -7.93 -40.25 -2.29
CA GLY A 151 -7.85 -40.22 -3.74
C GLY A 151 -6.41 -40.07 -4.21
N ALA A 152 -6.03 -40.75 -5.29
CA ALA A 152 -4.71 -40.58 -5.90
C ALA A 152 -4.82 -40.56 -7.42
N ASN A 153 -4.01 -39.74 -8.09
CA ASN A 153 -3.93 -39.73 -9.55
C ASN A 153 -2.52 -39.44 -10.08
N GLU A 154 -2.20 -40.06 -11.21
CA GLU A 154 -0.99 -39.82 -12.01
C GLU A 154 -1.37 -38.99 -13.24
N LEU A 155 -0.66 -37.88 -13.44
CA LEU A 155 -0.85 -36.95 -14.56
C LEU A 155 0.22 -37.12 -15.65
N ASN A 156 1.25 -37.94 -15.42
CA ASN A 156 2.25 -38.27 -16.44
C ASN A 156 1.69 -39.26 -17.49
N ASN A 157 2.08 -39.08 -18.75
CA ASN A 157 1.71 -39.94 -19.87
C ASN A 157 2.66 -41.15 -20.04
N GLU A 158 3.83 -41.15 -19.40
CA GLU A 158 4.86 -42.17 -19.62
C GLU A 158 4.67 -43.44 -18.75
N GLY A 159 3.90 -43.34 -17.66
CA GLY A 159 3.59 -44.44 -16.74
C GLY A 159 4.79 -44.90 -15.91
N GLY A 160 4.54 -45.39 -14.69
CA GLY A 160 5.56 -45.87 -13.78
C GLY A 160 5.48 -45.23 -12.40
N GLY A 161 5.79 -46.04 -11.38
CA GLY A 161 6.00 -45.66 -9.98
C GLY A 161 4.84 -45.90 -9.02
N GLU A 162 5.15 -45.75 -7.73
CA GLU A 162 4.46 -46.41 -6.62
C GLU A 162 4.27 -45.44 -5.45
N PHE A 163 3.06 -45.44 -4.88
CA PHE A 163 2.75 -44.79 -3.61
C PHE A 163 2.41 -45.86 -2.58
N HIS A 164 3.03 -45.78 -1.40
CA HIS A 164 2.86 -46.77 -0.34
C HIS A 164 2.23 -46.11 0.87
N ILE A 165 1.27 -46.80 1.48
CA ILE A 165 0.69 -46.45 2.77
C ILE A 165 1.10 -47.54 3.75
N GLY A 166 1.80 -47.16 4.81
CA GLY A 166 2.21 -48.07 5.87
C GLY A 166 1.08 -48.23 6.89
N GLU A 167 0.61 -47.12 7.43
CA GLU A 167 -0.49 -47.10 8.38
C GLU A 167 -1.32 -45.83 8.23
N VAL A 168 -2.60 -45.93 8.60
CA VAL A 168 -3.53 -44.81 8.60
C VAL A 168 -4.45 -44.91 9.82
N ALA A 169 -4.62 -43.80 10.52
CA ALA A 169 -5.55 -43.66 11.64
C ALA A 169 -6.29 -42.33 11.57
N VAL A 170 -7.58 -42.35 11.86
CA VAL A 170 -8.44 -41.16 11.99
C VAL A 170 -9.03 -41.15 13.38
N TYR A 171 -8.88 -40.03 14.07
CA TYR A 171 -9.37 -39.78 15.42
C TYR A 171 -10.55 -38.82 15.40
N ASP A 172 -11.49 -39.04 16.31
CA ASP A 172 -12.57 -38.09 16.63
C ASP A 172 -12.09 -37.21 17.78
N LEU A 173 -11.92 -35.92 17.53
CA LEU A 173 -11.39 -34.98 18.53
C LEU A 173 -12.39 -34.68 19.64
N ASP A 174 -13.67 -34.99 19.43
CA ASP A 174 -14.73 -34.80 20.42
C ASP A 174 -14.81 -35.99 21.40
N ARG A 175 -13.98 -37.03 21.22
CA ARG A 175 -13.89 -38.21 22.09
C ARG A 175 -12.56 -38.26 22.86
N PRO A 176 -12.54 -38.88 24.06
CA PRO A 176 -11.30 -39.10 24.79
C PRO A 176 -10.31 -39.93 23.95
N SER A 177 -9.03 -39.52 23.93
CA SER A 177 -7.97 -40.24 23.20
C SER A 177 -7.79 -41.71 23.65
N SER A 178 -8.25 -42.05 24.86
CA SER A 178 -8.27 -43.42 25.37
C SER A 178 -9.16 -44.38 24.57
N ASP A 179 -10.12 -43.84 23.81
CA ASP A 179 -11.06 -44.64 23.03
C ASP A 179 -10.46 -45.12 21.70
N GLY A 180 -9.25 -44.64 21.37
CA GLY A 180 -8.54 -44.99 20.14
C GLY A 180 -9.11 -44.30 18.90
N PRO A 181 -8.56 -44.61 17.72
CA PRO A 181 -9.02 -44.01 16.46
C PRO A 181 -10.40 -44.56 16.05
N VAL A 182 -11.25 -43.71 15.49
CA VAL A 182 -12.55 -44.10 14.89
C VAL A 182 -12.37 -44.92 13.61
N PHE A 183 -11.22 -44.79 12.97
CA PHE A 183 -10.79 -45.61 11.85
C PHE A 183 -9.29 -45.87 11.96
N SER A 184 -8.85 -47.12 11.86
CA SER A 184 -7.44 -47.43 11.69
C SER A 184 -7.25 -48.63 10.79
N TYR A 185 -6.16 -48.59 10.03
CA TYR A 185 -5.72 -49.71 9.23
C TYR A 185 -4.19 -49.70 9.14
N ASP A 186 -3.61 -50.87 9.42
CA ASP A 186 -2.17 -51.10 9.39
C ASP A 186 -1.87 -52.07 8.23
N PHE A 187 -1.06 -51.62 7.28
CA PHE A 187 -0.61 -52.42 6.15
C PHE A 187 0.69 -53.19 6.48
N GLU A 188 1.28 -52.99 7.66
CA GLU A 188 2.48 -53.67 8.14
C GLU A 188 2.19 -55.08 8.70
N GLY A 189 3.03 -56.05 8.34
CA GLY A 189 2.94 -57.44 8.79
C GLY A 189 3.83 -58.39 7.98
N GLU A 190 4.07 -59.62 8.46
CA GLU A 190 4.97 -60.60 7.80
C GLU A 190 4.54 -60.99 6.36
N GLU A 191 3.29 -60.72 5.98
CA GLU A 191 2.75 -60.93 4.61
C GLU A 191 2.24 -59.65 3.92
N GLY A 192 2.25 -58.48 4.58
CA GLY A 192 1.67 -57.22 4.08
C GLY A 192 0.14 -57.29 3.92
N ALA A 193 -0.63 -56.58 4.74
CA ALA A 193 -2.09 -56.69 4.68
C ALA A 193 -2.66 -56.14 3.35
N SER A 194 -3.55 -56.90 2.71
CA SER A 194 -4.27 -56.48 1.51
C SER A 194 -5.38 -55.50 1.85
N TRP A 195 -5.67 -54.52 0.98
CA TRP A 195 -6.85 -53.65 1.11
C TRP A 195 -8.12 -54.42 1.48
N ASP A 196 -8.63 -54.20 2.70
CA ASP A 196 -9.80 -54.88 3.25
C ASP A 196 -11.10 -54.19 2.79
N LEU A 197 -11.92 -54.92 2.03
CA LEU A 197 -13.20 -54.43 1.48
C LEU A 197 -14.26 -54.15 2.58
N GLU A 198 -14.08 -54.67 3.80
CA GLU A 198 -14.95 -54.34 4.94
C GLU A 198 -14.52 -53.03 5.61
N LYS A 199 -13.28 -52.59 5.42
CA LYS A 199 -12.71 -51.35 5.97
C LYS A 199 -12.71 -50.20 4.97
N PHE A 200 -12.63 -50.51 3.68
CA PHE A 200 -12.56 -49.55 2.59
C PHE A 200 -13.65 -49.83 1.56
N SER A 201 -14.43 -48.79 1.22
CA SER A 201 -15.51 -48.82 0.23
C SER A 201 -15.16 -47.96 -1.00
N LEU A 202 -15.90 -48.17 -2.11
CA LEU A 202 -15.77 -47.41 -3.37
C LEU A 202 -14.38 -47.49 -4.06
N PHE A 203 -14.02 -48.65 -4.61
CA PHE A 203 -12.85 -48.79 -5.48
C PHE A 203 -13.19 -48.43 -6.93
N GLU A 204 -13.32 -47.14 -7.24
CA GLU A 204 -13.34 -46.69 -8.64
C GLU A 204 -11.91 -46.47 -9.15
N ARG A 205 -11.67 -46.91 -10.39
CA ARG A 205 -10.33 -46.99 -10.97
C ARG A 205 -10.34 -46.49 -12.41
N GLY A 206 -9.36 -45.67 -12.76
CA GLY A 206 -8.98 -45.39 -14.14
C GLY A 206 -8.45 -46.65 -14.83
N THR A 207 -8.13 -46.55 -16.13
CA THR A 207 -7.86 -47.71 -17.00
C THR A 207 -6.66 -48.58 -16.60
N THR A 208 -5.80 -48.12 -15.68
CA THR A 208 -4.53 -48.78 -15.33
C THR A 208 -4.11 -48.61 -13.85
N PHE A 209 -5.04 -48.21 -12.97
CA PHE A 209 -4.77 -48.12 -11.53
C PHE A 209 -4.93 -49.50 -10.86
N THR A 210 -3.91 -49.96 -10.12
CA THR A 210 -3.95 -51.23 -9.36
C THR A 210 -3.62 -51.03 -7.89
N LEU A 211 -4.47 -51.58 -7.04
CA LEU A 211 -4.14 -51.81 -5.63
C LEU A 211 -3.58 -53.22 -5.55
N ASP A 212 -2.32 -53.34 -5.19
CA ASP A 212 -1.67 -54.63 -5.04
C ASP A 212 -2.12 -55.29 -3.73
N GLN A 213 -2.11 -56.62 -3.72
CA GLN A 213 -2.61 -57.40 -2.57
C GLN A 213 -1.69 -57.34 -1.36
N ASP A 214 -0.47 -56.80 -1.49
CA ASP A 214 0.54 -56.83 -0.43
C ASP A 214 0.98 -55.40 -0.09
N GLY A 215 0.78 -54.99 1.18
CA GLY A 215 1.50 -53.86 1.80
C GLY A 215 1.06 -52.44 1.43
N GLY A 216 -0.25 -52.20 1.25
CA GLY A 216 -0.78 -50.83 1.08
C GLY A 216 -0.32 -50.10 -0.18
N LYS A 217 0.20 -50.86 -1.14
CA LYS A 217 0.78 -50.36 -2.38
C LYS A 217 -0.28 -49.92 -3.38
N ILE A 218 -0.07 -48.71 -3.92
CA ILE A 218 -0.85 -48.09 -4.98
C ILE A 218 0.06 -47.94 -6.21
N THR A 219 -0.29 -48.65 -7.29
CA THR A 219 0.46 -48.65 -8.54
C THR A 219 -0.31 -47.88 -9.62
N PHE A 220 0.37 -46.91 -10.24
CA PHE A 220 -0.16 -46.13 -11.35
C PHE A 220 0.35 -46.68 -12.68
N GLY A 221 -0.53 -47.20 -13.53
CA GLY A 221 -0.17 -47.53 -14.91
C GLY A 221 -0.45 -46.38 -15.89
N PRO A 222 -0.01 -46.50 -17.16
CA PRO A 222 -0.12 -45.44 -18.16
C PRO A 222 -1.60 -45.18 -18.51
N PRO A 223 -2.01 -43.92 -18.69
CA PRO A 223 -3.38 -43.61 -19.09
C PRO A 223 -3.71 -44.21 -20.48
N VAL A 224 -4.78 -45.00 -20.58
CA VAL A 224 -5.23 -45.57 -21.87
C VAL A 224 -6.40 -44.77 -22.47
N GLY A 225 -6.12 -44.03 -23.54
CA GLY A 225 -7.10 -43.25 -24.32
C GLY A 225 -6.78 -41.76 -24.36
N ASN A 226 -7.33 -41.03 -25.36
CA ASN A 226 -6.97 -39.62 -25.63
C ASN A 226 -7.38 -38.60 -24.53
N ASN A 227 -7.89 -39.04 -23.37
CA ASN A 227 -8.38 -38.19 -22.26
C ASN A 227 -8.48 -38.95 -20.91
N SER A 228 -7.75 -40.06 -20.72
CA SER A 228 -7.82 -40.82 -19.46
C SER A 228 -6.77 -40.32 -18.47
N THR A 229 -7.14 -40.14 -17.19
CA THR A 229 -6.20 -40.05 -16.07
C THR A 229 -6.13 -41.41 -15.38
N SER A 230 -4.95 -41.81 -14.89
CA SER A 230 -4.83 -42.96 -14.00
C SER A 230 -5.18 -42.49 -12.60
N TYR A 231 -6.33 -42.89 -12.07
CA TYR A 231 -6.82 -42.46 -10.76
C TYR A 231 -7.35 -43.65 -9.95
N GLY A 232 -7.33 -43.49 -8.64
CA GLY A 232 -8.04 -44.36 -7.71
C GLY A 232 -8.67 -43.56 -6.58
N GLN A 233 -9.76 -44.12 -6.06
CA GLN A 233 -10.52 -43.58 -4.95
C GLN A 233 -10.79 -44.70 -3.96
N THR A 234 -10.88 -44.32 -2.69
CA THR A 234 -11.46 -45.15 -1.65
C THR A 234 -12.03 -44.29 -0.53
N THR A 235 -13.02 -44.83 0.18
CA THR A 235 -13.72 -44.21 1.30
C THR A 235 -13.67 -45.13 2.50
N ALA A 236 -13.20 -44.65 3.64
CA ALA A 236 -13.17 -45.42 4.88
C ALA A 236 -14.60 -45.81 5.33
N VAL A 237 -14.76 -47.06 5.75
CA VAL A 237 -15.98 -47.55 6.41
C VAL A 237 -15.88 -47.20 7.89
N MET A 238 -16.32 -45.99 8.22
CA MET A 238 -16.29 -45.41 9.56
C MET A 238 -17.56 -44.58 9.85
N ASP A 239 -17.80 -44.30 11.13
CA ASP A 239 -18.80 -43.30 11.53
C ASP A 239 -18.37 -41.90 11.04
N GLU A 240 -19.36 -41.07 10.71
CA GLU A 240 -19.11 -39.67 10.34
C GLU A 240 -18.68 -38.87 11.56
N VAL A 241 -17.61 -38.08 11.41
CA VAL A 241 -17.01 -37.24 12.46
C VAL A 241 -16.89 -35.80 11.99
N GLU A 242 -17.10 -34.86 12.91
CA GLU A 242 -17.04 -33.42 12.62
C GLU A 242 -15.63 -32.89 12.83
N ASN A 243 -15.12 -32.99 14.06
CA ASN A 243 -13.75 -32.64 14.41
C ASN A 243 -12.89 -33.90 14.32
N SER A 244 -11.91 -33.90 13.43
CA SER A 244 -11.15 -35.11 13.11
C SER A 244 -9.67 -34.86 12.91
N GLU A 245 -8.87 -35.87 13.20
CA GLU A 245 -7.42 -35.83 12.97
C GLU A 245 -6.97 -37.11 12.27
N LEU A 246 -6.29 -36.96 11.14
CA LEU A 246 -5.65 -38.01 10.39
C LEU A 246 -4.17 -38.09 10.79
N LEU A 247 -3.69 -39.30 11.04
CA LEU A 247 -2.28 -39.64 11.08
C LEU A 247 -2.03 -40.74 10.03
N MET A 248 -1.11 -40.51 9.11
CA MET A 248 -0.78 -41.47 8.05
C MET A 248 0.72 -41.54 7.82
N ARG A 249 1.24 -42.76 7.69
CA ARG A 249 2.61 -43.02 7.27
C ARG A 249 2.63 -43.44 5.80
N PHE A 250 3.48 -42.78 5.00
CA PHE A 250 3.51 -42.97 3.55
C PHE A 250 4.91 -42.80 2.95
N ARG A 251 5.09 -43.22 1.70
CA ARG A 251 6.27 -42.89 0.86
C ARG A 251 5.94 -42.96 -0.62
N THR A 252 6.79 -42.35 -1.45
CA THR A 252 6.76 -42.45 -2.92
C THR A 252 8.10 -42.96 -3.43
N ASP A 253 8.12 -44.02 -4.25
CA ASP A 253 9.39 -44.58 -4.74
C ASP A 253 9.98 -43.76 -5.91
N ASP A 254 9.16 -42.91 -6.52
CA ASP A 254 9.60 -41.94 -7.54
C ASP A 254 8.98 -40.55 -7.24
N PRO A 255 9.61 -39.74 -6.37
CA PRO A 255 9.12 -38.42 -6.01
C PRO A 255 9.15 -37.39 -7.15
N GLY A 256 9.75 -37.69 -8.30
CA GLY A 256 9.88 -36.74 -9.43
C GLY A 256 8.68 -36.70 -10.38
N ASP A 257 7.80 -37.69 -10.31
CA ASP A 257 6.62 -37.80 -11.19
C ASP A 257 5.48 -36.84 -10.83
N ASP A 258 4.52 -36.66 -11.74
CA ASP A 258 3.38 -35.73 -11.59
C ASP A 258 2.18 -36.39 -10.91
N ARG A 259 2.36 -36.74 -9.65
CA ARG A 259 1.33 -37.39 -8.82
C ARG A 259 0.65 -36.40 -7.90
N ARG A 260 -0.63 -36.67 -7.66
CA ARG A 260 -1.41 -35.97 -6.65
C ARG A 260 -2.09 -36.96 -5.74
N ILE A 261 -1.77 -36.90 -4.45
CA ILE A 261 -2.41 -37.69 -3.39
C ILE A 261 -3.28 -36.74 -2.59
N ARG A 262 -4.57 -37.09 -2.42
CA ARG A 262 -5.54 -36.29 -1.68
C ARG A 262 -6.10 -37.05 -0.50
N LEU A 263 -5.94 -36.47 0.68
CA LEU A 263 -6.41 -36.98 1.96
C LEU A 263 -7.52 -36.08 2.45
N TRP A 264 -8.76 -36.55 2.42
CA TRP A 264 -9.93 -35.77 2.78
C TRP A 264 -10.46 -36.16 4.15
N LEU A 265 -10.70 -35.17 5.00
CA LEU A 265 -11.44 -35.27 6.25
C LEU A 265 -12.76 -34.51 6.16
N ARG A 266 -13.71 -34.88 7.03
CA ARG A 266 -15.06 -34.29 7.07
C ARG A 266 -15.73 -34.32 5.69
N ALA A 267 -15.51 -35.39 4.93
CA ALA A 267 -15.93 -35.48 3.54
C ALA A 267 -17.18 -36.35 3.34
N ASP A 268 -18.12 -35.86 2.53
CA ASP A 268 -19.39 -36.55 2.25
C ASP A 268 -19.17 -37.78 1.35
N ASP A 269 -18.70 -37.51 0.13
CA ASP A 269 -18.46 -38.48 -0.95
C ASP A 269 -17.62 -37.78 -2.05
N TYR A 270 -17.17 -38.51 -3.08
CA TYR A 270 -16.53 -37.93 -4.27
C TYR A 270 -17.53 -37.18 -5.16
N ARG A 271 -17.09 -36.11 -5.84
CA ARG A 271 -17.98 -35.30 -6.71
C ARG A 271 -18.60 -36.10 -7.84
N SER A 272 -17.81 -36.98 -8.45
CA SER A 272 -18.22 -37.83 -9.55
C SER A 272 -17.28 -39.02 -9.70
N GLN A 273 -17.66 -39.96 -10.55
CA GLN A 273 -16.72 -40.95 -11.04
C GLN A 273 -15.57 -40.25 -11.77
N GLY A 274 -14.32 -40.70 -11.58
CA GLY A 274 -13.17 -40.11 -12.27
C GLY A 274 -12.42 -38.97 -11.57
N THR A 275 -12.92 -38.45 -10.46
CA THR A 275 -12.31 -37.29 -9.78
C THR A 275 -11.95 -37.57 -8.34
N THR A 276 -10.74 -37.26 -7.94
CA THR A 276 -10.23 -37.41 -6.57
C THR A 276 -10.66 -36.27 -5.64
N PHE A 277 -11.54 -35.38 -6.09
CA PHE A 277 -12.12 -34.32 -5.27
C PHE A 277 -13.41 -34.77 -4.56
N ALA A 278 -13.50 -34.45 -3.27
CA ALA A 278 -14.73 -34.63 -2.50
C ALA A 278 -15.82 -33.63 -2.93
N LYS A 279 -17.08 -33.95 -2.69
CA LYS A 279 -18.23 -33.05 -2.87
C LYS A 279 -18.19 -31.93 -1.83
N ASN A 280 -18.11 -32.33 -0.57
CA ASN A 280 -17.87 -31.48 0.59
C ASN A 280 -16.71 -32.11 1.38
N GLY A 281 -15.84 -31.30 1.96
CA GLY A 281 -14.77 -31.75 2.85
C GLY A 281 -13.54 -30.84 2.84
N TYR A 282 -12.61 -31.11 3.76
CA TYR A 282 -11.29 -30.50 3.78
C TYR A 282 -10.25 -31.54 3.37
N GLY A 283 -9.32 -31.15 2.52
CA GLY A 283 -8.35 -32.05 1.94
C GLY A 283 -6.92 -31.57 2.12
N VAL A 284 -5.98 -32.51 2.14
CA VAL A 284 -4.57 -32.26 1.92
C VAL A 284 -4.17 -32.89 0.61
N GLU A 285 -3.67 -32.09 -0.34
CA GLU A 285 -3.16 -32.51 -1.64
C GLU A 285 -1.63 -32.46 -1.63
N ILE A 286 -0.99 -33.62 -1.74
CA ILE A 286 0.46 -33.75 -1.90
C ILE A 286 0.75 -33.81 -3.40
N GLU A 287 1.47 -32.83 -3.92
CA GLU A 287 1.94 -32.77 -5.31
C GLU A 287 3.46 -33.05 -5.36
N THR A 288 3.84 -34.18 -5.94
CA THR A 288 5.25 -34.64 -5.94
C THR A 288 6.15 -33.84 -6.88
N LYS A 289 5.66 -33.50 -8.09
CA LYS A 289 6.45 -32.77 -9.09
C LYS A 289 6.72 -31.31 -8.71
N SER A 290 5.70 -30.61 -8.20
CA SER A 290 5.85 -29.22 -7.73
C SER A 290 6.48 -29.15 -6.33
N LYS A 291 6.63 -30.29 -5.64
CA LYS A 291 7.13 -30.38 -4.27
C LYS A 291 6.30 -29.55 -3.29
N THR A 292 4.98 -29.55 -3.47
CA THR A 292 4.06 -28.79 -2.64
C THR A 292 3.04 -29.67 -1.94
N VAL A 293 2.61 -29.23 -0.76
CA VAL A 293 1.45 -29.73 -0.06
C VAL A 293 0.44 -28.59 0.03
N LYS A 294 -0.80 -28.86 -0.38
CA LYS A 294 -1.89 -27.87 -0.39
C LYS A 294 -2.98 -28.30 0.58
N LEU A 295 -3.40 -27.41 1.45
CA LEU A 295 -4.69 -27.53 2.13
C LEU A 295 -5.76 -27.05 1.17
N ILE A 296 -6.76 -27.87 0.92
CA ILE A 296 -7.85 -27.59 -0.01
C ILE A 296 -9.20 -27.72 0.70
N GLN A 297 -10.16 -26.93 0.25
CA GLN A 297 -11.56 -27.08 0.60
C GLN A 297 -12.34 -27.58 -0.61
N SER A 298 -13.37 -28.38 -0.38
CA SER A 298 -14.45 -28.56 -1.32
C SER A 298 -15.77 -28.25 -0.65
N LYS A 299 -16.59 -27.41 -1.29
CA LYS A 299 -17.97 -27.16 -0.88
C LYS A 299 -18.87 -27.07 -2.10
N ASP A 300 -19.99 -27.79 -2.07
CA ASP A 300 -20.98 -27.84 -3.15
C ASP A 300 -20.35 -28.17 -4.52
N SER A 301 -19.33 -29.04 -4.51
CA SER A 301 -18.53 -29.44 -5.68
C SER A 301 -17.65 -28.34 -6.29
N SER A 302 -17.50 -27.19 -5.63
CA SER A 302 -16.48 -26.19 -5.90
C SER A 302 -15.27 -26.40 -4.99
N SER A 303 -14.04 -26.22 -5.50
CA SER A 303 -12.81 -26.33 -4.69
C SER A 303 -12.01 -25.05 -4.70
N SER A 304 -11.36 -24.80 -3.57
CA SER A 304 -10.36 -23.76 -3.38
C SER A 304 -9.14 -24.33 -2.66
N THR A 305 -7.97 -23.78 -2.94
CA THR A 305 -6.78 -23.95 -2.09
C THR A 305 -6.86 -22.92 -0.98
N LEU A 306 -6.65 -23.36 0.26
CA LEU A 306 -6.63 -22.53 1.45
C LEU A 306 -5.21 -22.11 1.84
N SER A 307 -4.23 -22.99 1.62
CA SER A 307 -2.82 -22.73 1.89
C SER A 307 -1.94 -23.71 1.11
N THR A 308 -0.72 -23.30 0.79
CA THR A 308 0.30 -24.11 0.11
C THR A 308 1.63 -23.98 0.86
N PHE A 309 2.34 -25.08 1.05
CA PHE A 309 3.73 -25.08 1.53
C PHE A 309 4.59 -26.05 0.73
N HIS A 310 5.90 -25.79 0.70
CA HIS A 310 6.87 -26.65 0.05
C HIS A 310 7.38 -27.71 1.01
N TYR A 311 7.72 -28.88 0.49
CA TYR A 311 8.33 -29.96 1.26
C TYR A 311 9.45 -30.64 0.47
N ASP A 312 10.40 -31.23 1.18
CA ASP A 312 11.43 -32.03 0.55
C ASP A 312 10.87 -33.40 0.15
N THR A 313 10.89 -33.66 -1.16
CA THR A 313 10.47 -34.94 -1.68
C THR A 313 11.55 -36.00 -1.46
N THR A 314 11.16 -37.14 -0.89
CA THR A 314 12.06 -38.26 -0.57
C THR A 314 11.38 -39.60 -0.88
N SER A 315 12.19 -40.64 -1.04
CA SER A 315 11.73 -42.04 -1.09
C SER A 315 11.65 -42.71 0.28
N ASP A 316 12.12 -42.02 1.33
CA ASP A 316 12.02 -42.51 2.70
C ASP A 316 10.58 -42.46 3.20
N TRP A 317 10.28 -43.25 4.24
CA TRP A 317 9.00 -43.18 4.92
C TRP A 317 8.83 -41.81 5.59
N GLN A 318 7.63 -41.26 5.49
CA GLN A 318 7.23 -40.00 6.08
C GLN A 318 5.91 -40.16 6.80
N TRP A 319 5.68 -39.27 7.75
CA TRP A 319 4.42 -39.13 8.46
C TRP A 319 3.75 -37.82 8.06
N ILE A 320 2.43 -37.86 7.94
CA ILE A 320 1.61 -36.67 7.85
C ILE A 320 0.53 -36.70 8.92
N ARG A 321 0.36 -35.58 9.62
CA ARG A 321 -0.77 -35.32 10.51
C ARG A 321 -1.61 -34.20 9.94
N PHE A 322 -2.91 -34.44 9.75
CA PHE A 322 -3.87 -33.46 9.25
C PHE A 322 -5.05 -33.35 10.22
N ARG A 323 -5.30 -32.15 10.73
CA ARG A 323 -6.31 -31.88 11.74
C ARG A 323 -7.39 -30.93 11.22
N VAL A 324 -8.64 -31.25 11.49
CA VAL A 324 -9.84 -30.42 11.30
C VAL A 324 -10.50 -30.25 12.66
N ASP A 325 -10.45 -29.04 13.23
CA ASP A 325 -11.04 -28.71 14.53
C ASP A 325 -11.93 -27.46 14.39
N GLY A 326 -13.24 -27.67 14.26
CA GLY A 326 -14.20 -26.63 13.89
C GLY A 326 -13.88 -26.05 12.52
N SER A 327 -13.37 -24.80 12.51
CA SER A 327 -12.88 -24.10 11.32
C SER A 327 -11.35 -24.07 11.24
N GLU A 328 -10.62 -24.51 12.26
CA GLU A 328 -9.16 -24.56 12.23
C GLU A 328 -8.68 -25.81 11.49
N LEU A 329 -7.74 -25.61 10.56
CA LEU A 329 -7.13 -26.67 9.77
C LEU A 329 -5.62 -26.63 9.97
N LYS A 330 -5.02 -27.77 10.33
CA LYS A 330 -3.59 -27.84 10.62
C LYS A 330 -2.94 -29.04 9.95
N VAL A 331 -1.76 -28.85 9.38
CA VAL A 331 -0.99 -29.93 8.74
C VAL A 331 0.46 -29.87 9.18
N ARG A 332 1.04 -31.04 9.46
CA ARG A 332 2.48 -31.20 9.60
C ARG A 332 2.98 -32.49 8.97
N LEU A 333 4.24 -32.48 8.53
CA LEU A 333 4.91 -33.58 7.88
C LEU A 333 6.33 -33.75 8.42
N TRP A 334 6.75 -35.00 8.66
CA TRP A 334 8.11 -35.29 9.12
C TRP A 334 8.61 -36.64 8.61
N THR A 335 9.92 -36.85 8.68
CA THR A 335 10.55 -38.09 8.23
C THR A 335 10.37 -39.17 9.30
N ASP A 336 10.05 -40.39 8.87
CA ASP A 336 9.93 -41.52 9.78
C ASP A 336 11.25 -41.80 10.51
N GLY A 337 11.16 -42.04 11.81
CA GLY A 337 12.32 -42.21 12.69
C GLY A 337 12.92 -40.89 13.25
N SER A 338 12.45 -39.71 12.81
CA SER A 338 12.71 -38.46 13.54
C SER A 338 11.68 -38.24 14.66
N GLU A 339 11.98 -37.32 15.57
CA GLU A 339 10.99 -36.84 16.54
C GLU A 339 9.88 -36.07 15.79
N GLU A 340 8.62 -36.22 16.25
CA GLU A 340 7.49 -35.49 15.70
C GLU A 340 7.63 -34.00 16.06
N PRO A 341 7.56 -33.06 15.09
CA PRO A 341 7.70 -31.64 15.37
C PRO A 341 6.62 -31.13 16.32
N ASP A 342 6.98 -30.26 17.28
CA ASP A 342 6.01 -29.61 18.16
C ASP A 342 5.17 -28.54 17.44
N THR A 343 5.69 -27.98 16.34
CA THR A 343 5.04 -26.96 15.50
C THR A 343 4.27 -27.59 14.34
N TRP A 344 3.30 -26.85 13.80
CA TRP A 344 2.61 -27.20 12.57
C TRP A 344 3.29 -26.52 11.38
N ASP A 345 3.36 -27.19 10.24
CA ASP A 345 3.88 -26.58 9.00
C ASP A 345 2.90 -25.54 8.43
N VAL A 346 1.60 -25.81 8.61
CA VAL A 346 0.52 -24.89 8.25
C VAL A 346 -0.58 -24.91 9.31
N GLU A 347 -1.03 -23.71 9.70
CA GLU A 347 -2.26 -23.48 10.45
C GLU A 347 -3.11 -22.45 9.68
N THR A 348 -4.36 -22.78 9.35
CA THR A 348 -5.26 -21.89 8.60
C THR A 348 -6.70 -22.03 9.05
N VAL A 349 -7.58 -21.15 8.54
CA VAL A 349 -9.01 -21.12 8.86
C VAL A 349 -9.84 -21.44 7.62
N ALA A 350 -10.82 -22.31 7.78
CA ALA A 350 -11.77 -22.69 6.75
C ALA A 350 -12.66 -21.53 6.29
N GLY A 351 -13.01 -21.53 5.00
CA GLY A 351 -13.79 -20.49 4.35
C GLY A 351 -13.12 -19.99 3.08
N SER A 352 -13.51 -18.81 2.63
CA SER A 352 -12.87 -18.12 1.52
C SER A 352 -12.62 -16.67 1.88
N VAL A 353 -11.53 -16.09 1.38
CA VAL A 353 -11.30 -14.64 1.52
C VAL A 353 -12.49 -13.88 0.95
N ILE A 354 -13.03 -12.94 1.73
CA ILE A 354 -14.08 -12.03 1.27
C ILE A 354 -13.48 -11.20 0.13
N PRO A 355 -14.15 -11.08 -1.04
CA PRO A 355 -13.63 -10.30 -2.16
C PRO A 355 -13.23 -8.88 -1.73
N PHE A 356 -12.08 -8.40 -2.20
CA PHE A 356 -11.54 -7.08 -1.79
C PHE A 356 -12.58 -5.94 -1.87
N GLN A 357 -13.35 -5.85 -2.96
CA GLN A 357 -14.38 -4.81 -3.12
C GLN A 357 -15.50 -4.85 -2.07
N GLU A 358 -15.77 -6.03 -1.50
CA GLU A 358 -16.73 -6.18 -0.40
C GLU A 358 -16.08 -5.82 0.94
N ARG A 359 -14.80 -6.21 1.15
CA ARG A 359 -14.03 -5.85 2.36
C ARG A 359 -13.90 -4.34 2.51
N VAL A 360 -13.52 -3.64 1.44
CA VAL A 360 -13.36 -2.17 1.41
C VAL A 360 -14.59 -1.47 1.97
N ARG A 361 -15.79 -1.92 1.59
CA ARG A 361 -17.07 -1.24 1.91
C ARG A 361 -17.68 -1.65 3.24
N SER A 362 -17.02 -2.52 4.00
CA SER A 362 -17.50 -3.03 5.28
C SER A 362 -16.97 -2.19 6.45
N GLY A 363 -17.73 -2.09 7.54
CA GLY A 363 -17.23 -1.57 8.81
C GLY A 363 -16.06 -2.37 9.38
N ARG A 364 -15.82 -3.61 8.92
CA ARG A 364 -14.65 -4.42 9.29
C ARG A 364 -13.33 -3.85 8.80
N SER A 365 -13.36 -3.05 7.73
CA SER A 365 -12.14 -2.43 7.19
C SER A 365 -11.79 -1.12 7.89
N VAL A 366 -12.68 -0.55 8.71
CA VAL A 366 -12.49 0.77 9.30
C VAL A 366 -11.56 0.66 10.51
N GLY A 367 -10.38 1.26 10.40
CA GLY A 367 -9.44 1.44 11.50
C GLY A 367 -9.78 2.68 12.33
N VAL A 368 -9.34 2.70 13.58
CA VAL A 368 -9.56 3.85 14.49
C VAL A 368 -8.84 5.08 13.93
N PRO A 369 -9.55 6.16 13.55
CA PRO A 369 -8.93 7.31 12.87
C PRO A 369 -7.90 8.05 13.74
N GLY A 370 -6.71 8.26 13.18
CA GLY A 370 -5.59 8.87 13.88
C GLY A 370 -5.27 10.31 13.49
N THR A 371 -5.70 10.77 12.30
CA THR A 371 -5.30 12.08 11.74
C THR A 371 -5.46 13.21 12.76
N LEU A 372 -6.63 13.34 13.39
CA LEU A 372 -6.91 14.47 14.28
C LEU A 372 -6.04 14.47 15.55
N LYS A 373 -5.81 13.30 16.18
CA LYS A 373 -4.80 13.20 17.27
C LYS A 373 -3.39 13.46 16.77
N GLY A 374 -3.05 13.09 15.54
CA GLY A 374 -1.76 13.42 14.91
C GLY A 374 -1.53 14.92 14.80
N LEU A 375 -2.55 15.66 14.34
CA LEU A 375 -2.51 17.12 14.26
C LEU A 375 -2.40 17.77 15.64
N GLU A 376 -3.17 17.30 16.62
CA GLU A 376 -3.09 17.79 18.01
C GLU A 376 -1.69 17.58 18.59
N ALA A 377 -1.14 16.36 18.48
CA ALA A 377 0.18 16.02 18.99
C ALA A 377 1.30 16.86 18.34
N ALA A 378 1.20 17.12 17.03
CA ALA A 378 2.14 17.98 16.32
C ALA A 378 2.05 19.44 16.81
N LEU A 379 0.83 19.98 16.96
CA LEU A 379 0.62 21.33 17.48
C LEU A 379 1.09 21.49 18.92
N GLU A 380 0.78 20.54 19.80
CA GLU A 380 1.21 20.59 21.21
C GLU A 380 2.74 20.63 21.35
N LYS A 381 3.45 19.96 20.43
CA LYS A 381 4.89 19.80 20.51
C LYS A 381 5.66 20.91 19.78
N TRP A 382 5.16 21.35 18.64
CA TRP A 382 5.88 22.25 17.73
C TRP A 382 5.05 23.40 17.20
N GLY A 383 3.73 23.40 17.39
CA GLY A 383 2.85 24.47 16.89
C GLY A 383 3.07 25.80 17.62
N THR A 384 2.81 26.89 16.91
CA THR A 384 2.84 28.25 17.47
C THR A 384 1.48 28.95 17.37
N MET A 385 0.52 28.33 16.68
CA MET A 385 -0.83 28.84 16.51
C MET A 385 -1.88 27.93 17.15
N PRO A 386 -2.96 28.49 17.71
CA PRO A 386 -4.06 27.70 18.25
C PRO A 386 -4.81 26.98 17.12
N LEU A 387 -5.27 25.74 17.38
CA LEU A 387 -6.07 24.96 16.42
C LEU A 387 -7.29 25.73 15.93
N GLU A 388 -7.84 26.58 16.79
CA GLU A 388 -9.01 27.39 16.50
C GLU A 388 -8.81 28.36 15.33
N GLU A 389 -7.61 28.90 15.16
CA GLU A 389 -7.24 29.74 14.02
C GLU A 389 -6.93 28.92 12.77
N LEU A 390 -6.33 27.72 12.96
CA LEU A 390 -5.86 26.87 11.86
C LEU A 390 -7.01 26.10 11.17
N ILE A 391 -8.10 25.82 11.89
CA ILE A 391 -9.26 25.11 11.35
C ILE A 391 -10.25 26.03 10.63
N GLU A 392 -10.23 27.34 10.90
CA GLU A 392 -11.22 28.29 10.36
C GLU A 392 -11.26 28.31 8.82
N PRO A 393 -10.12 28.32 8.08
CA PRO A 393 -10.19 28.29 6.62
C PRO A 393 -10.89 27.03 6.08
N ALA A 394 -10.71 25.88 6.74
CA ALA A 394 -11.40 24.65 6.36
C ALA A 394 -12.91 24.71 6.66
N ILE A 395 -13.31 25.40 7.75
CA ILE A 395 -14.71 25.67 8.05
C ILE A 395 -15.33 26.53 6.93
N GLU A 396 -14.68 27.63 6.56
CA GLU A 396 -15.15 28.53 5.50
C GLU A 396 -15.30 27.80 4.16
N LEU A 397 -14.28 27.04 3.74
CA LEU A 397 -14.32 26.23 2.52
C LEU A 397 -15.48 25.23 2.53
N ALA A 398 -15.75 24.57 3.67
CA ALA A 398 -16.83 23.59 3.77
C ALA A 398 -18.23 24.24 3.79
N GLU A 399 -18.38 25.45 4.35
CA GLU A 399 -19.67 26.17 4.43
C GLU A 399 -20.03 26.90 3.14
N ASP A 400 -19.07 27.65 2.59
CA ASP A 400 -19.28 28.45 1.38
C ASP A 400 -19.26 27.56 0.13
N GLY A 401 -18.55 26.43 0.21
CA GLY A 401 -18.41 25.44 -0.84
C GLY A 401 -17.18 25.68 -1.71
N VAL A 402 -16.73 24.60 -2.34
CA VAL A 402 -15.57 24.59 -3.23
C VAL A 402 -15.99 24.13 -4.62
N GLU A 403 -15.41 24.74 -5.65
CA GLU A 403 -15.61 24.31 -7.03
C GLU A 403 -14.98 22.92 -7.21
N VAL A 404 -15.76 21.98 -7.74
CA VAL A 404 -15.30 20.62 -8.02
C VAL A 404 -14.36 20.66 -9.21
N ASN A 405 -13.12 20.22 -9.02
CA ASN A 405 -12.17 20.05 -10.12
C ASN A 405 -12.36 18.69 -10.82
N TRP A 406 -11.66 18.51 -11.94
CA TRP A 406 -11.72 17.29 -12.75
C TRP A 406 -11.31 16.02 -11.99
N VAL A 407 -10.30 16.10 -11.10
CA VAL A 407 -9.85 14.96 -10.27
C VAL A 407 -10.97 14.49 -9.32
N LEU A 408 -11.64 15.43 -8.66
CA LEU A 408 -12.74 15.14 -7.76
C LEU A 408 -13.99 14.67 -8.51
N ALA A 409 -14.31 15.28 -9.66
CA ALA A 409 -15.42 14.85 -10.49
C ALA A 409 -15.24 13.40 -10.96
N ASP A 410 -14.06 13.03 -11.48
CA ASP A 410 -13.77 11.65 -11.89
C ASP A 410 -13.83 10.68 -10.69
N ALA A 411 -13.24 11.06 -9.55
CA ALA A 411 -13.30 10.26 -8.34
C ALA A 411 -14.74 9.98 -7.89
N ILE A 412 -15.62 10.99 -7.92
CA ILE A 412 -17.04 10.85 -7.57
C ILE A 412 -17.75 9.94 -8.58
N ALA A 413 -17.59 10.20 -9.88
CA ALA A 413 -18.24 9.44 -10.94
C ALA A 413 -17.83 7.96 -10.91
N SER A 414 -16.52 7.70 -10.82
CA SER A 414 -15.94 6.34 -10.76
C SER A 414 -16.31 5.58 -9.47
N ASN A 415 -16.78 6.27 -8.42
CA ASN A 415 -17.18 5.67 -7.15
C ASN A 415 -18.67 5.83 -6.82
N ALA A 416 -19.52 6.23 -7.77
CA ALA A 416 -20.94 6.51 -7.53
C ALA A 416 -21.70 5.31 -6.91
N ASP A 417 -21.42 4.07 -7.34
CA ASP A 417 -22.02 2.87 -6.72
C ASP A 417 -21.64 2.71 -5.26
N LYS A 418 -20.39 3.04 -4.88
CA LYS A 418 -19.94 3.00 -3.48
C LYS A 418 -20.61 4.10 -2.66
N LEU A 419 -20.63 5.34 -3.17
CA LEU A 419 -21.17 6.51 -2.47
C LEU A 419 -22.70 6.46 -2.31
N SER A 420 -23.43 5.90 -3.29
CA SER A 420 -24.89 5.80 -3.28
C SER A 420 -25.49 4.96 -2.13
N ARG A 421 -24.65 4.16 -1.46
CA ARG A 421 -25.03 3.21 -0.40
C ARG A 421 -25.03 3.83 1.00
N THR A 422 -24.46 5.01 1.17
CA THR A 422 -24.21 5.60 2.49
C THR A 422 -24.80 7.02 2.57
N ALA A 423 -24.52 7.75 3.66
CA ALA A 423 -24.89 9.17 3.76
C ALA A 423 -24.14 10.06 2.74
N ALA A 424 -23.05 9.56 2.15
CA ALA A 424 -22.24 10.28 1.18
C ALA A 424 -23.02 10.68 -0.09
N LYS A 425 -24.06 9.92 -0.45
CA LYS A 425 -24.93 10.21 -1.59
C LYS A 425 -25.59 11.59 -1.51
N ASP A 426 -25.90 12.07 -0.31
CA ASP A 426 -26.60 13.35 -0.13
C ASP A 426 -25.65 14.54 -0.35
N VAL A 427 -24.34 14.29 -0.35
CA VAL A 427 -23.27 15.28 -0.54
C VAL A 427 -22.72 15.22 -1.96
N PHE A 428 -22.33 14.03 -2.43
CA PHE A 428 -21.62 13.85 -3.70
C PHE A 428 -22.51 13.42 -4.86
N LEU A 429 -23.73 12.94 -4.59
CA LEU A 429 -24.69 12.50 -5.60
C LEU A 429 -26.03 13.25 -5.49
N PRO A 430 -26.05 14.60 -5.45
CA PRO A 430 -27.29 15.34 -5.28
C PRO A 430 -28.30 15.02 -6.39
N ASN A 431 -29.53 14.68 -6.00
CA ASN A 431 -30.59 14.17 -6.89
C ASN A 431 -30.28 12.83 -7.58
N GLY A 432 -29.27 12.10 -7.11
CA GLY A 432 -28.86 10.79 -7.62
C GLY A 432 -27.81 10.84 -8.73
N GLU A 433 -27.33 12.02 -9.11
CA GLU A 433 -26.30 12.21 -10.14
C GLU A 433 -24.99 12.70 -9.51
N PRO A 434 -23.82 12.23 -9.98
CA PRO A 434 -22.53 12.69 -9.48
C PRO A 434 -22.31 14.18 -9.76
N LEU A 435 -21.65 14.88 -8.83
CA LEU A 435 -21.16 16.24 -9.08
C LEU A 435 -20.14 16.22 -10.23
N GLU A 436 -20.28 17.17 -11.15
CA GLU A 436 -19.39 17.35 -12.30
C GLU A 436 -18.37 18.46 -12.05
N GLU A 437 -17.34 18.54 -12.90
CA GLU A 437 -16.37 19.65 -12.85
C GLU A 437 -17.09 21.00 -13.00
N GLY A 438 -16.74 21.96 -12.14
CA GLY A 438 -17.36 23.28 -12.07
C GLY A 438 -18.61 23.36 -11.19
N ASP A 439 -19.16 22.22 -10.73
CA ASP A 439 -20.21 22.23 -9.71
C ASP A 439 -19.66 22.69 -8.34
N LEU A 440 -20.56 23.13 -7.46
CA LEU A 440 -20.20 23.56 -6.11
C LEU A 440 -20.42 22.44 -5.09
N LEU A 441 -19.35 21.95 -4.48
CA LEU A 441 -19.40 21.01 -3.36
C LEU A 441 -19.56 21.77 -2.03
N VAL A 442 -20.71 21.62 -1.38
CA VAL A 442 -21.01 22.23 -0.08
C VAL A 442 -21.14 21.15 0.99
N GLN A 443 -20.36 21.26 2.08
CA GLN A 443 -20.21 20.22 3.11
C GLN A 443 -20.61 20.73 4.50
N LYS A 444 -21.88 21.11 4.66
CA LYS A 444 -22.40 21.75 5.90
C LYS A 444 -22.19 20.91 7.16
N ASP A 445 -22.34 19.59 7.06
CA ASP A 445 -22.16 18.69 8.19
C ASP A 445 -20.69 18.59 8.60
N LEU A 446 -19.76 18.63 7.63
CA LEU A 446 -18.32 18.68 7.91
C LEU A 446 -17.93 20.02 8.54
N ALA A 447 -18.46 21.13 8.05
CA ALA A 447 -18.25 22.44 8.67
C ALA A 447 -18.75 22.48 10.12
N LYS A 448 -19.93 21.89 10.40
CA LYS A 448 -20.43 21.73 11.76
C LYS A 448 -19.47 20.91 12.62
N THR A 449 -18.94 19.80 12.09
CA THR A 449 -17.94 18.96 12.77
C THR A 449 -16.69 19.76 13.11
N PHE A 450 -16.16 20.52 12.17
CA PHE A 450 -15.00 21.38 12.41
C PHE A 450 -15.28 22.49 13.43
N LYS A 451 -16.48 23.10 13.42
CA LYS A 451 -16.88 24.05 14.47
C LYS A 451 -16.95 23.42 15.85
N LEU A 452 -17.44 22.19 15.96
CA LEU A 452 -17.44 21.46 17.23
C LEU A 452 -16.01 21.19 17.73
N ILE A 453 -15.10 20.78 16.83
CA ILE A 453 -13.69 20.56 17.17
C ILE A 453 -13.02 21.87 17.57
N ARG A 454 -13.27 22.97 16.85
CA ARG A 454 -12.79 24.31 17.18
C ARG A 454 -13.24 24.75 18.57
N ASP A 455 -14.52 24.57 18.89
CA ASP A 455 -15.12 25.13 20.11
C ASP A 455 -14.88 24.22 21.35
N HIS A 456 -14.59 22.93 21.16
CA HIS A 456 -14.53 21.92 22.23
C HIS A 456 -13.28 21.03 22.23
N GLY A 457 -12.33 21.27 21.32
CA GLY A 457 -11.12 20.47 21.17
C GLY A 457 -11.36 19.10 20.52
N THR A 458 -10.29 18.30 20.38
CA THR A 458 -10.37 17.00 19.69
C THR A 458 -11.15 15.94 20.46
N ASP A 459 -11.36 16.12 21.77
CA ASP A 459 -12.08 15.17 22.62
C ASP A 459 -13.53 14.94 22.19
N VAL A 460 -14.15 15.91 21.50
CA VAL A 460 -15.49 15.72 20.91
C VAL A 460 -15.51 14.61 19.84
N PHE A 461 -14.37 14.38 19.17
CA PHE A 461 -14.14 13.29 18.22
C PHE A 461 -13.90 11.95 18.93
N TYR A 462 -13.01 11.90 19.91
CA TYR A 462 -12.55 10.62 20.49
C TYR A 462 -13.38 10.12 21.68
N SER A 463 -13.96 11.06 22.45
CA SER A 463 -14.72 10.76 23.68
C SER A 463 -16.16 11.27 23.64
N GLY A 464 -16.51 12.10 22.66
CA GLY A 464 -17.77 12.83 22.58
C GLY A 464 -18.79 12.27 21.59
N GLU A 465 -19.67 13.17 21.12
CA GLU A 465 -20.82 12.82 20.29
C GLU A 465 -20.46 12.37 18.86
N ILE A 466 -19.33 12.85 18.32
CA ILE A 466 -18.84 12.43 17.00
C ILE A 466 -18.34 10.99 17.09
N GLY A 467 -17.54 10.66 18.10
CA GLY A 467 -17.00 9.31 18.29
C GLY A 467 -18.09 8.26 18.51
N ALA A 468 -19.14 8.62 19.26
CA ALA A 468 -20.30 7.75 19.41
C ALA A 468 -21.01 7.48 18.07
N ALA A 469 -21.25 8.51 17.27
CA ALA A 469 -21.88 8.37 15.96
C ALA A 469 -21.00 7.59 14.96
N LEU A 470 -19.68 7.77 15.03
CA LEU A 470 -18.70 7.02 14.23
C LEU A 470 -18.76 5.53 14.57
N ALA A 471 -18.67 5.17 15.85
CA ALA A 471 -18.76 3.77 16.28
C ALA A 471 -20.11 3.14 15.89
N ASP A 472 -21.21 3.88 16.05
CA ASP A 472 -22.55 3.43 15.70
C ASP A 472 -22.68 3.12 14.19
N VAL A 473 -22.15 3.98 13.30
CA VAL A 473 -22.21 3.72 11.86
C VAL A 473 -21.28 2.58 11.43
N VAL A 474 -20.09 2.46 12.04
CA VAL A 474 -19.17 1.34 11.77
C VAL A 474 -19.84 0.00 12.11
N GLN A 475 -20.51 -0.09 13.26
CA GLN A 475 -21.23 -1.30 13.68
C GLN A 475 -22.43 -1.63 12.79
N GLN A 476 -23.12 -0.61 12.25
CA GLN A 476 -24.21 -0.82 11.28
C GLN A 476 -23.73 -1.44 9.97
N PHE A 477 -22.44 -1.32 9.64
CA PHE A 477 -21.79 -1.90 8.46
C PHE A 477 -20.97 -3.17 8.81
N ASP A 478 -21.36 -3.89 9.87
CA ASP A 478 -20.71 -5.13 10.34
C ASP A 478 -19.29 -4.96 10.90
N GLY A 479 -18.91 -3.74 11.31
CA GLY A 479 -17.66 -3.46 12.03
C GLY A 479 -17.76 -3.71 13.54
N SER A 480 -16.60 -3.78 14.20
CA SER A 480 -16.49 -4.08 15.63
C SER A 480 -15.95 -2.92 16.48
N MET A 481 -15.73 -1.75 15.87
CA MET A 481 -15.25 -0.56 16.57
C MET A 481 -16.27 -0.04 17.58
N THR A 482 -15.79 0.27 18.77
CA THR A 482 -16.55 0.87 19.87
C THR A 482 -16.02 2.26 20.21
N LEU A 483 -16.79 3.04 20.97
CA LEU A 483 -16.32 4.31 21.52
C LEU A 483 -15.08 4.13 22.43
N ASP A 484 -14.94 2.97 23.09
CA ASP A 484 -13.79 2.71 23.96
C ASP A 484 -12.51 2.43 23.15
N ASP A 485 -12.61 2.02 21.89
CA ASP A 485 -11.47 1.93 20.97
C ASP A 485 -10.98 3.34 20.60
N LEU A 486 -11.90 4.25 20.27
CA LEU A 486 -11.59 5.67 19.99
C LEU A 486 -10.93 6.36 21.19
N LYS A 487 -11.47 6.18 22.40
CA LYS A 487 -10.90 6.76 23.63
C LYS A 487 -9.51 6.24 23.98
N ARG A 488 -9.19 5.02 23.55
CA ARG A 488 -7.90 4.37 23.83
C ARG A 488 -6.82 4.80 22.84
N TYR A 489 -7.22 5.26 21.66
CA TYR A 489 -6.29 5.63 20.62
C TYR A 489 -5.37 6.76 21.06
N ASP A 490 -4.08 6.57 20.79
CA ASP A 490 -3.07 7.61 20.91
C ASP A 490 -2.04 7.42 19.80
N VAL A 491 -1.36 8.51 19.46
CA VAL A 491 -0.31 8.52 18.44
C VAL A 491 1.00 7.99 18.99
N THR A 492 1.93 7.71 18.10
CA THR A 492 3.31 7.34 18.45
C THR A 492 4.30 8.33 17.87
N TYR A 493 5.41 8.54 18.57
CA TYR A 493 6.54 9.33 18.08
C TYR A 493 7.66 8.37 17.65
N ASP A 494 7.87 8.26 16.35
CA ASP A 494 8.83 7.30 15.81
C ASP A 494 10.16 7.98 15.44
N THR A 495 11.23 7.20 15.52
CA THR A 495 12.53 7.57 14.96
C THR A 495 12.59 7.09 13.51
N PRO A 496 13.02 7.92 12.55
CA PRO A 496 13.15 7.49 11.15
C PRO A 496 14.04 6.27 10.98
N VAL A 497 13.78 5.50 9.93
CA VAL A 497 14.81 4.62 9.38
C VAL A 497 15.74 5.46 8.51
N TRP A 498 17.04 5.19 8.62
CA TRP A 498 18.09 5.91 7.91
C TRP A 498 18.80 4.99 6.94
N GLY A 499 19.15 5.52 5.78
CA GLY A 499 20.11 4.94 4.87
C GLY A 499 20.89 6.02 4.14
N GLU A 500 21.93 5.62 3.42
CA GLU A 500 22.78 6.50 2.62
C GLU A 500 22.58 6.13 1.15
N TYR A 501 22.56 7.14 0.27
CA TYR A 501 22.58 6.97 -1.18
C TYR A 501 23.48 8.04 -1.82
N LEU A 502 24.57 7.62 -2.47
CA LEU A 502 25.50 8.51 -3.18
C LEU A 502 25.99 9.71 -2.33
N GLY A 503 26.22 9.49 -1.03
CA GLY A 503 26.69 10.51 -0.08
C GLY A 503 25.60 11.42 0.51
N TYR A 504 24.33 11.10 0.29
CA TYR A 504 23.18 11.76 0.92
C TYR A 504 22.56 10.85 1.98
N ASP A 505 22.18 11.42 3.12
CA ASP A 505 21.47 10.72 4.17
C ASP A 505 19.96 10.79 3.93
N ILE A 506 19.30 9.65 3.91
CA ILE A 506 17.87 9.52 3.61
C ILE A 506 17.16 9.07 4.88
N ALA A 507 16.36 9.96 5.46
CA ALA A 507 15.46 9.67 6.57
C ALA A 507 14.06 9.38 6.02
N SER A 508 13.49 8.23 6.37
CA SER A 508 12.15 7.85 5.94
C SER A 508 11.39 7.08 7.02
N MET A 509 10.15 6.68 6.70
CA MET A 509 9.28 5.97 7.62
C MET A 509 9.79 4.56 7.98
N PRO A 510 9.93 4.22 9.27
CA PRO A 510 10.11 2.85 9.71
C PRO A 510 8.77 2.06 9.64
N PRO A 511 8.79 0.74 9.90
CA PRO A 511 7.60 -0.02 10.27
C PRO A 511 6.80 0.70 11.37
N PRO A 512 5.45 0.80 11.27
CA PRO A 512 4.54 -0.03 10.47
C PRO A 512 4.38 0.38 9.00
N SER A 513 5.15 1.34 8.48
CA SER A 513 5.28 1.50 7.02
C SER A 513 6.37 0.58 6.46
N SER A 514 6.09 -0.02 5.31
CA SER A 514 7.10 -0.68 4.47
C SER A 514 7.94 0.30 3.65
N GLY A 515 7.47 1.55 3.53
CA GLY A 515 7.97 2.52 2.57
C GLY A 515 9.46 2.78 2.65
N GLY A 516 9.91 3.28 3.80
CA GLY A 516 11.31 3.66 3.98
C GLY A 516 12.28 2.50 3.81
N LEU A 517 12.01 1.35 4.45
CA LEU A 517 12.89 0.18 4.33
C LEU A 517 12.98 -0.38 2.91
N THR A 518 11.85 -0.51 2.22
CA THR A 518 11.82 -1.04 0.85
C THR A 518 12.51 -0.07 -0.12
N MET A 519 12.28 1.23 0.03
CA MET A 519 12.93 2.27 -0.79
C MET A 519 14.44 2.30 -0.55
N LEU A 520 14.90 2.26 0.70
CA LEU A 520 16.33 2.22 1.04
C LEU A 520 17.00 0.94 0.51
N GLN A 521 16.31 -0.20 0.58
CA GLN A 521 16.79 -1.45 0.00
C GLN A 521 17.00 -1.33 -1.52
N LEU A 522 16.03 -0.73 -2.23
CA LEU A 522 16.13 -0.48 -3.66
C LEU A 522 17.29 0.45 -4.01
N LEU A 523 17.45 1.57 -3.30
CA LEU A 523 18.55 2.50 -3.52
C LEU A 523 19.92 1.82 -3.32
N LYS A 524 20.06 0.97 -2.30
CA LYS A 524 21.27 0.17 -2.09
C LYS A 524 21.54 -0.83 -3.21
N MET A 525 20.51 -1.50 -3.73
CA MET A 525 20.66 -2.37 -4.90
C MET A 525 21.10 -1.58 -6.12
N PHE A 526 20.62 -0.35 -6.30
CA PHE A 526 20.98 0.50 -7.43
C PHE A 526 22.43 1.00 -7.38
N GLU A 527 22.95 1.28 -6.19
CA GLU A 527 24.38 1.57 -6.01
C GLU A 527 25.24 0.35 -6.36
N GLU A 528 24.86 -0.84 -5.90
CA GLU A 528 25.59 -2.07 -6.23
C GLU A 528 25.55 -2.40 -7.73
N LEU A 529 24.43 -2.09 -8.40
CA LEU A 529 24.26 -2.24 -9.86
C LEU A 529 24.92 -1.11 -10.67
N ASP A 530 25.42 -0.05 -10.02
CA ASP A 530 25.90 1.18 -10.65
C ASP A 530 24.88 1.69 -11.70
N LEU A 531 23.62 1.80 -11.30
CA LEU A 531 22.47 2.01 -12.20
C LEU A 531 22.58 3.32 -13.00
N THR A 532 23.18 4.36 -12.42
CA THR A 532 23.32 5.69 -13.02
C THR A 532 24.38 5.76 -14.13
N GLN A 533 25.15 4.68 -14.36
CA GLN A 533 26.02 4.56 -15.53
C GLN A 533 25.24 4.49 -16.85
N TYR A 534 23.98 4.07 -16.79
CA TYR A 534 23.09 3.92 -17.94
C TYR A 534 22.23 5.16 -18.15
N ASP A 535 21.85 5.44 -19.41
CA ASP A 535 20.93 6.53 -19.73
C ASP A 535 19.59 6.37 -18.99
N VAL A 536 19.00 7.51 -18.58
CA VAL A 536 17.77 7.57 -17.75
C VAL A 536 16.57 6.84 -18.38
N ARG A 537 16.57 6.67 -19.72
CA ARG A 537 15.56 5.92 -20.48
C ARG A 537 16.15 4.72 -21.24
N SER A 538 17.24 4.14 -20.75
CA SER A 538 17.84 2.93 -21.33
C SER A 538 17.10 1.64 -20.95
N PRO A 539 17.13 0.61 -21.81
CA PRO A 539 16.65 -0.74 -21.46
C PRO A 539 17.32 -1.31 -20.21
N GLU A 540 18.62 -1.08 -20.04
CA GLU A 540 19.40 -1.56 -18.90
C GLU A 540 18.86 -0.98 -17.59
N LYS A 541 18.66 0.35 -17.53
CA LYS A 541 18.09 1.01 -16.35
C LYS A 541 16.73 0.44 -15.99
N TYR A 542 15.83 0.30 -16.95
CA TYR A 542 14.48 -0.22 -16.67
C TYR A 542 14.50 -1.70 -16.30
N HIS A 543 15.31 -2.53 -16.96
CA HIS A 543 15.41 -3.96 -16.64
C HIS A 543 15.91 -4.18 -15.20
N TYR A 544 17.05 -3.58 -14.83
CA TYR A 544 17.61 -3.71 -13.49
C TYR A 544 16.70 -3.16 -12.41
N MET A 545 16.07 -2.01 -12.68
CA MET A 545 15.10 -1.41 -11.77
C MET A 545 13.89 -2.32 -11.56
N THR A 546 13.33 -2.92 -12.61
CA THR A 546 12.22 -3.87 -12.50
C THR A 546 12.59 -5.10 -11.68
N GLU A 547 13.73 -5.73 -11.96
CA GLU A 547 14.16 -6.94 -11.24
C GLU A 547 14.43 -6.64 -9.75
N ALA A 548 15.07 -5.51 -9.45
CA ALA A 548 15.27 -5.06 -8.08
C ALA A 548 13.94 -4.77 -7.35
N MET A 549 12.95 -4.18 -8.04
CA MET A 549 11.60 -4.02 -7.48
C MET A 549 11.00 -5.38 -7.11
N HIS A 550 11.03 -6.37 -8.00
CA HIS A 550 10.52 -7.71 -7.69
C HIS A 550 11.15 -8.30 -6.42
N LEU A 551 12.47 -8.22 -6.29
CA LEU A 551 13.20 -8.74 -5.13
C LEU A 551 12.83 -8.02 -3.82
N ALA A 552 12.74 -6.68 -3.86
CA ALA A 552 12.41 -5.87 -2.69
C ALA A 552 10.93 -6.02 -2.28
N TYR A 553 10.01 -6.12 -3.24
CA TYR A 553 8.58 -6.37 -2.94
C TYR A 553 8.33 -7.79 -2.43
N ALA A 554 9.11 -8.78 -2.88
CA ALA A 554 9.07 -10.12 -2.31
C ALA A 554 9.51 -10.11 -0.83
N ASP A 555 10.60 -9.42 -0.50
CA ASP A 555 11.06 -9.25 0.89
C ASP A 555 10.04 -8.47 1.73
N ARG A 556 9.46 -7.39 1.18
CA ARG A 556 8.39 -6.62 1.80
C ARG A 556 7.20 -7.50 2.20
N GLY A 557 6.73 -8.34 1.27
CA GLY A 557 5.59 -9.23 1.49
C GLY A 557 5.85 -10.32 2.53
N ALA A 558 7.12 -10.71 2.74
CA ALA A 558 7.49 -11.74 3.69
C ALA A 558 7.73 -11.22 5.12
N TYR A 559 8.32 -10.02 5.27
CA TYR A 559 8.97 -9.64 6.53
C TYR A 559 8.41 -8.39 7.22
N MET A 560 7.54 -7.61 6.58
CA MET A 560 7.15 -6.30 7.11
C MET A 560 5.78 -6.35 7.80
N GLY A 561 5.70 -5.74 8.99
CA GLY A 561 4.47 -5.62 9.78
C GLY A 561 4.64 -4.59 10.90
N ASP A 562 3.67 -4.50 11.81
CA ASP A 562 3.74 -3.61 12.96
C ASP A 562 4.82 -4.06 13.96
N PRO A 563 5.84 -3.24 14.25
CA PRO A 563 6.94 -3.61 15.14
C PRO A 563 6.53 -3.80 16.60
N GLU A 564 5.31 -3.40 17.00
CA GLU A 564 4.76 -3.74 18.33
C GLU A 564 4.32 -5.21 18.44
N TYR A 565 4.19 -5.91 17.31
CA TYR A 565 3.65 -7.27 17.22
C TYR A 565 4.62 -8.28 16.60
N VAL A 566 5.46 -7.84 15.66
CA VAL A 566 6.39 -8.71 14.93
C VAL A 566 7.77 -8.06 14.83
N GLU A 567 8.82 -8.89 14.81
CA GLU A 567 10.17 -8.40 14.57
C GLU A 567 10.43 -8.25 13.06
N VAL A 568 10.84 -7.06 12.64
CA VAL A 568 11.21 -6.79 11.24
C VAL A 568 12.75 -6.82 11.13
N PRO A 569 13.33 -7.58 10.18
CA PRO A 569 14.78 -7.71 10.02
C PRO A 569 15.41 -6.49 9.34
N LYS A 570 15.29 -5.31 9.94
CA LYS A 570 15.70 -4.01 9.36
C LYS A 570 17.19 -3.97 9.00
N GLU A 571 18.04 -4.47 9.89
CA GLU A 571 19.49 -4.48 9.69
C GLU A 571 19.87 -5.49 8.62
N GLY A 572 19.26 -6.67 8.65
CA GLY A 572 19.49 -7.72 7.66
C GLY A 572 19.09 -7.31 6.25
N LEU A 573 17.91 -6.69 6.09
CA LEU A 573 17.39 -6.22 4.79
C LEU A 573 18.28 -5.15 4.13
N LEU A 574 18.98 -4.35 4.93
CA LEU A 574 19.89 -3.29 4.46
C LEU A 574 21.36 -3.69 4.54
N HIS A 575 21.68 -4.93 4.94
CA HIS A 575 23.05 -5.39 5.11
C HIS A 575 23.77 -5.46 3.75
N PRO A 576 25.01 -4.94 3.61
CA PRO A 576 25.71 -4.90 2.32
C PRO A 576 25.93 -6.28 1.67
N ASP A 577 26.19 -7.32 2.46
CA ASP A 577 26.34 -8.69 1.92
C ASP A 577 25.00 -9.24 1.44
N TYR A 578 23.89 -8.96 2.13
CA TYR A 578 22.55 -9.37 1.72
C TYR A 578 22.16 -8.68 0.41
N VAL A 579 22.34 -7.36 0.31
CA VAL A 579 22.08 -6.60 -0.93
C VAL A 579 22.85 -7.20 -2.11
N ARG A 580 24.14 -7.51 -1.93
CA ARG A 580 24.98 -8.17 -2.95
C ARG A 580 24.47 -9.54 -3.35
N GLU A 581 24.03 -10.34 -2.39
CA GLU A 581 23.43 -11.65 -2.65
C GLU A 581 22.16 -11.52 -3.49
N ARG A 582 21.29 -10.56 -3.17
CA ARG A 582 20.05 -10.29 -3.93
C ARG A 582 20.37 -9.82 -5.35
N VAL A 583 21.26 -8.84 -5.52
CA VAL A 583 21.68 -8.34 -6.84
C VAL A 583 22.30 -9.44 -7.70
N ALA A 584 23.07 -10.35 -7.11
CA ALA A 584 23.67 -11.47 -7.84
C ALA A 584 22.65 -12.46 -8.46
N THR A 585 21.37 -12.38 -8.07
CA THR A 585 20.29 -13.17 -8.68
C THR A 585 19.72 -12.57 -9.97
N ILE A 586 20.06 -11.32 -10.29
CA ILE A 586 19.56 -10.62 -11.46
C ILE A 586 20.38 -11.05 -12.70
N ASP A 587 19.72 -11.62 -13.69
CA ASP A 587 20.32 -11.96 -14.99
C ASP A 587 20.23 -10.75 -15.93
N PRO A 588 21.35 -10.18 -16.41
CA PRO A 588 21.34 -8.96 -17.23
C PRO A 588 20.63 -9.12 -18.58
N ASP A 589 20.40 -10.34 -19.05
CA ASP A 589 19.80 -10.63 -20.35
C ASP A 589 18.36 -11.18 -20.24
N ARG A 590 17.87 -11.49 -19.02
CA ARG A 590 16.59 -12.21 -18.81
C ARG A 590 15.89 -11.81 -17.52
N ALA A 591 14.57 -11.64 -17.60
CA ALA A 591 13.74 -11.45 -16.42
C ALA A 591 13.64 -12.75 -15.59
N ASN A 592 13.63 -12.63 -14.26
CA ASN A 592 13.55 -13.76 -13.34
C ASN A 592 12.09 -14.22 -13.12
N PRO A 593 11.68 -15.42 -13.57
CA PRO A 593 10.31 -15.91 -13.36
C PRO A 593 10.06 -16.54 -11.98
N ASP A 594 11.11 -16.77 -11.17
CA ASP A 594 11.02 -17.41 -9.84
C ASP A 594 11.53 -16.45 -8.75
N VAL A 595 10.79 -15.36 -8.56
CA VAL A 595 11.09 -14.34 -7.55
C VAL A 595 10.65 -14.84 -6.19
N ARG A 596 11.59 -14.92 -5.24
CA ARG A 596 11.34 -15.33 -3.84
C ARG A 596 11.94 -14.33 -2.87
N PRO A 597 11.39 -14.19 -1.65
CA PRO A 597 12.06 -13.44 -0.59
C PRO A 597 13.44 -14.06 -0.31
N GLY A 598 14.44 -13.22 -0.05
CA GLY A 598 15.75 -13.65 0.42
C GLY A 598 15.72 -13.94 1.92
N ASN A 599 16.85 -14.35 2.52
CA ASN A 599 16.91 -14.62 3.96
C ASN A 599 17.72 -13.55 4.72
N PRO A 600 17.13 -12.40 5.11
CA PRO A 600 17.85 -11.35 5.83
C PRO A 600 18.28 -11.77 7.24
N TRP A 601 17.69 -12.83 7.81
CA TRP A 601 18.03 -13.36 9.14
C TRP A 601 19.40 -14.03 9.23
N GLU A 602 20.08 -14.28 8.11
CA GLU A 602 21.50 -14.68 8.15
C GLU A 602 22.43 -13.52 8.57
N TYR A 603 21.92 -12.30 8.48
CA TYR A 603 22.66 -11.05 8.73
C TYR A 603 22.12 -10.27 9.93
N GLN A 604 21.09 -10.79 10.61
CA GLN A 604 20.51 -10.22 11.81
C GLN A 604 19.95 -11.35 12.70
N ASP A 605 20.28 -11.33 13.98
CA ASP A 605 19.66 -12.21 14.97
C ASP A 605 18.17 -11.85 15.16
N GLY A 606 17.28 -12.84 15.19
CA GLY A 606 15.87 -12.66 15.52
C GLY A 606 14.99 -13.87 15.16
N GLU A 607 13.69 -13.75 15.37
CA GLU A 607 12.72 -14.83 15.08
C GLU A 607 11.93 -14.54 13.79
N PRO A 608 12.10 -15.34 12.72
CA PRO A 608 11.37 -15.12 11.48
C PRO A 608 9.88 -15.37 11.66
N THR A 609 9.06 -14.45 11.17
CA THR A 609 7.63 -14.71 10.99
C THR A 609 7.42 -15.54 9.72
N GLN A 610 6.41 -16.41 9.73
CA GLN A 610 6.05 -17.22 8.56
C GLN A 610 5.58 -16.33 7.41
N ALA A 611 6.12 -16.54 6.21
CA ALA A 611 5.58 -15.93 5.00
C ALA A 611 4.29 -16.65 4.60
N VAL A 612 3.19 -15.91 4.44
CA VAL A 612 1.88 -16.44 4.05
C VAL A 612 1.48 -15.89 2.69
N GLU A 613 1.16 -16.79 1.76
CA GLU A 613 0.67 -16.43 0.44
C GLU A 613 -0.69 -15.72 0.54
N GLN A 614 -0.78 -14.54 -0.06
CA GLN A 614 -2.00 -13.73 -0.09
C GLN A 614 -2.69 -13.85 -1.45
N VAL A 615 -4.00 -13.59 -1.47
CA VAL A 615 -4.76 -13.49 -2.72
C VAL A 615 -4.38 -12.21 -3.49
N ASP A 616 -4.20 -12.34 -4.81
CA ASP A 616 -3.95 -11.20 -5.69
C ASP A 616 -5.28 -10.56 -6.15
N ASP A 617 -5.99 -9.91 -5.22
CA ASP A 617 -7.29 -9.28 -5.46
C ASP A 617 -7.35 -7.79 -5.05
N LYS A 618 -6.23 -7.24 -4.53
CA LYS A 618 -6.15 -5.85 -4.06
C LYS A 618 -6.19 -4.90 -5.25
N VAL A 619 -6.96 -3.83 -5.10
CA VAL A 619 -6.93 -2.66 -6.00
C VAL A 619 -6.14 -1.57 -5.28
N GLU A 620 -5.12 -0.99 -5.93
CA GLU A 620 -4.32 0.02 -5.24
C GLU A 620 -5.17 1.20 -4.79
N GLY A 621 -4.90 1.63 -3.57
CA GLY A 621 -5.47 2.82 -2.99
C GLY A 621 -4.93 4.12 -3.59
N GLN A 622 -5.50 5.21 -3.12
CA GLN A 622 -5.04 6.56 -3.41
C GLN A 622 -4.96 7.34 -2.11
N THR A 623 -4.06 8.30 -2.10
CA THR A 623 -3.62 9.03 -0.91
C THR A 623 -3.40 10.49 -1.33
N THR A 624 -2.98 11.37 -0.41
CA THR A 624 -2.41 12.66 -0.76
C THR A 624 -1.08 12.88 -0.02
N HIS A 625 -0.19 13.66 -0.62
CA HIS A 625 1.08 14.05 -0.03
C HIS A 625 1.25 15.56 -0.14
N PHE A 626 1.83 16.18 0.89
CA PHE A 626 2.23 17.57 0.83
C PHE A 626 3.47 17.83 1.69
N THR A 627 4.12 18.95 1.40
CA THR A 627 5.31 19.39 2.14
C THR A 627 5.29 20.90 2.38
N VAL A 628 5.87 21.30 3.50
CA VAL A 628 5.97 22.70 3.93
C VAL A 628 7.37 22.98 4.46
N ALA A 629 7.92 24.13 4.12
CA ALA A 629 9.10 24.72 4.73
C ALA A 629 8.77 26.11 5.27
N ASP A 630 9.35 26.50 6.40
CA ASP A 630 9.21 27.84 6.98
C ASP A 630 10.52 28.63 6.97
N ARG A 631 10.44 29.91 7.37
CA ARG A 631 11.60 30.81 7.43
C ARG A 631 12.64 30.44 8.49
N TRP A 632 12.32 29.52 9.40
CA TRP A 632 13.21 29.07 10.47
C TRP A 632 13.97 27.81 10.08
N GLY A 633 13.73 27.28 8.88
CA GLY A 633 14.37 26.07 8.35
C GLY A 633 13.63 24.79 8.72
N ASN A 634 12.49 24.85 9.40
CA ASN A 634 11.75 23.65 9.73
C ASN A 634 11.06 23.10 8.48
N LEU A 635 11.05 21.78 8.36
CA LEU A 635 10.40 21.09 7.25
C LEU A 635 9.34 20.12 7.73
N VAL A 636 8.23 20.06 7.03
CA VAL A 636 7.22 19.01 7.15
C VAL A 636 7.13 18.25 5.83
N SER A 637 7.16 16.91 5.92
CA SER A 637 6.77 16.00 4.84
C SER A 637 5.66 15.09 5.36
N TYR A 638 4.43 15.28 4.88
CA TYR A 638 3.26 14.59 5.40
C TYR A 638 2.54 13.81 4.30
N THR A 639 2.49 12.49 4.46
CA THR A 639 1.62 11.60 3.68
C THR A 639 0.45 11.15 4.55
N THR A 640 -0.78 11.32 4.05
CA THR A 640 -2.02 11.18 4.82
C THR A 640 -3.13 10.59 3.96
N THR A 641 -3.90 9.66 4.51
CA THR A 641 -4.76 8.77 3.72
C THR A 641 -6.05 8.34 4.43
N ILE A 642 -6.98 7.83 3.64
CA ILE A 642 -8.12 7.00 4.06
C ILE A 642 -8.11 5.65 3.32
N GLU A 643 -6.93 5.17 2.94
CA GLU A 643 -6.60 3.98 2.13
C GLU A 643 -6.99 4.05 0.65
N GLN A 644 -8.29 4.06 0.35
CA GLN A 644 -8.79 4.13 -1.04
C GLN A 644 -9.50 5.45 -1.33
N VAL A 645 -9.81 5.71 -2.61
CA VAL A 645 -10.65 6.83 -3.03
C VAL A 645 -12.00 6.77 -2.28
N PHE A 646 -12.31 7.74 -1.42
CA PHE A 646 -13.45 7.77 -0.49
C PHE A 646 -13.43 6.71 0.63
N GLY A 647 -12.29 6.08 0.86
CA GLY A 647 -12.10 5.00 1.82
C GLY A 647 -13.16 3.90 1.66
N SER A 648 -13.80 3.57 2.77
CA SER A 648 -14.91 2.60 2.81
C SER A 648 -16.17 3.06 2.06
N GLY A 649 -16.26 4.36 1.75
CA GLY A 649 -17.48 5.02 1.29
C GLY A 649 -18.47 5.34 2.42
N ILE A 650 -18.22 4.86 3.64
CA ILE A 650 -19.05 5.14 4.82
C ILE A 650 -18.78 6.58 5.25
N MET A 651 -19.84 7.39 5.24
CA MET A 651 -19.83 8.74 5.80
C MET A 651 -20.61 8.74 7.11
N VAL A 652 -20.04 9.34 8.16
CA VAL A 652 -20.70 9.50 9.46
C VAL A 652 -21.91 10.45 9.32
N PRO A 653 -23.16 9.97 9.48
CA PRO A 653 -24.34 10.78 9.23
C PRO A 653 -24.43 11.98 10.18
N GLY A 654 -24.71 13.17 9.66
CA GLY A 654 -24.82 14.41 10.45
C GLY A 654 -23.50 15.07 10.85
N TYR A 655 -22.37 14.48 10.43
CA TYR A 655 -21.01 14.97 10.68
C TYR A 655 -20.13 15.05 9.42
N GLY A 656 -20.51 14.41 8.30
CA GLY A 656 -19.82 14.58 7.02
C GLY A 656 -18.41 13.99 6.97
N ILE A 657 -18.05 13.08 7.88
CA ILE A 657 -16.72 12.47 7.94
C ILE A 657 -16.69 11.20 7.09
N MET A 658 -15.84 11.15 6.07
CA MET A 658 -15.53 9.92 5.33
C MET A 658 -14.63 9.00 6.17
N LEU A 659 -14.97 7.72 6.27
CA LEU A 659 -14.21 6.74 7.03
C LEU A 659 -13.27 5.93 6.14
N ASN A 660 -12.04 5.78 6.62
CA ASN A 660 -11.02 4.91 6.02
C ASN A 660 -11.50 3.46 5.86
N ASN A 661 -10.79 2.70 5.04
CA ASN A 661 -10.86 1.25 5.00
C ASN A 661 -9.49 0.63 5.29
N GLU A 662 -8.67 1.29 6.11
CA GLU A 662 -7.24 1.02 6.27
C GLU A 662 -6.92 -0.40 6.70
N LEU A 663 -7.83 -1.08 7.40
CA LEU A 663 -7.57 -2.45 7.83
C LEU A 663 -7.52 -3.44 6.65
N THR A 664 -7.90 -3.05 5.43
CA THR A 664 -7.66 -3.87 4.22
C THR A 664 -6.20 -3.97 3.83
N ASP A 665 -5.33 -3.13 4.39
CA ASP A 665 -3.89 -3.26 4.22
C ASP A 665 -3.35 -4.51 4.95
N PHE A 666 -4.02 -4.99 6.00
CA PHE A 666 -3.69 -6.29 6.58
C PHE A 666 -3.83 -7.43 5.58
N ASP A 667 -3.14 -8.52 5.88
CA ASP A 667 -3.25 -9.79 5.19
C ASP A 667 -4.65 -10.36 5.38
N ALA A 668 -5.24 -10.83 4.28
CA ALA A 668 -6.57 -11.43 4.30
C ALA A 668 -6.53 -12.86 4.87
N VAL A 669 -5.43 -13.56 4.57
CA VAL A 669 -5.13 -14.89 5.07
C VAL A 669 -4.20 -14.74 6.30
N PRO A 670 -4.63 -15.19 7.49
CA PRO A 670 -3.85 -15.08 8.73
C PRO A 670 -2.51 -15.84 8.73
N GLY A 671 -1.65 -15.53 9.70
CA GLY A 671 -0.38 -16.23 9.97
C GLY A 671 0.88 -15.46 9.56
N GLY A 672 0.75 -14.42 8.75
CA GLY A 672 1.87 -13.59 8.28
C GLY A 672 2.25 -12.44 9.22
N ALA A 673 3.36 -11.77 8.92
CA ALA A 673 3.83 -10.59 9.67
C ALA A 673 2.78 -9.46 9.74
N ASN A 674 1.94 -9.36 8.71
CA ASN A 674 0.90 -8.36 8.57
C ASN A 674 -0.51 -8.96 8.74
N GLU A 675 -0.68 -10.01 9.54
CA GLU A 675 -2.02 -10.49 9.89
C GLU A 675 -2.79 -9.47 10.75
N VAL A 676 -4.13 -9.55 10.69
CA VAL A 676 -5.03 -8.75 11.53
C VAL A 676 -4.86 -9.17 13.00
N GLN A 677 -4.58 -8.20 13.88
CA GLN A 677 -4.59 -8.40 15.33
C GLN A 677 -5.29 -7.21 16.00
N PRO A 678 -6.00 -7.42 17.13
CA PRO A 678 -6.60 -6.34 17.89
C PRO A 678 -5.56 -5.28 18.25
N ASN A 679 -5.88 -3.98 18.06
CA ASN A 679 -5.04 -2.82 18.35
C ASN A 679 -3.74 -2.70 17.52
N LYS A 680 -3.47 -3.63 16.61
CA LYS A 680 -2.34 -3.58 15.66
C LYS A 680 -2.60 -2.56 14.57
N ARG A 681 -1.55 -1.93 14.04
CA ARG A 681 -1.61 -1.06 12.86
C ARG A 681 -1.39 -1.89 11.58
N PRO A 682 -2.17 -1.68 10.52
CA PRO A 682 -1.95 -2.34 9.24
C PRO A 682 -0.68 -1.81 8.57
N LEU A 683 0.06 -2.69 7.89
CA LEU A 683 1.26 -2.33 7.12
C LEU A 683 0.90 -1.28 6.07
N SER A 684 1.60 -0.15 6.08
CA SER A 684 1.43 0.91 5.07
C SER A 684 2.50 0.85 3.98
N SER A 685 2.28 1.57 2.89
CA SER A 685 3.28 1.86 1.85
C SER A 685 3.68 3.34 1.79
N MET A 686 3.08 4.19 2.64
CA MET A 686 3.36 5.63 2.66
C MET A 686 4.84 5.90 3.01
N THR A 687 5.49 6.74 2.20
CA THR A 687 6.95 6.97 2.25
C THR A 687 7.28 8.47 2.27
N PRO A 688 6.74 9.27 3.22
CA PRO A 688 7.29 10.61 3.42
C PRO A 688 8.78 10.48 3.75
N THR A 689 9.59 11.36 3.17
CA THR A 689 11.05 11.24 3.23
C THR A 689 11.67 12.64 3.29
N ILE A 690 12.69 12.77 4.12
CA ILE A 690 13.55 13.96 4.19
C ILE A 690 14.97 13.50 3.88
N VAL A 691 15.61 14.16 2.93
CA VAL A 691 16.99 13.90 2.52
C VAL A 691 17.88 15.00 3.06
N LEU A 692 18.99 14.62 3.65
CA LEU A 692 20.05 15.50 4.11
C LEU A 692 21.31 15.35 3.25
N LYS A 693 22.08 16.42 3.18
CA LYS A 693 23.42 16.47 2.60
C LYS A 693 24.32 17.18 3.61
N ASP A 694 25.42 16.53 4.00
CA ASP A 694 26.34 17.07 5.01
C ASP A 694 25.62 17.49 6.31
N ASP A 695 24.74 16.61 6.81
CA ASP A 695 23.85 16.81 7.98
C ASP A 695 22.80 17.94 7.84
N LYS A 696 22.67 18.57 6.66
CA LYS A 696 21.72 19.68 6.42
C LYS A 696 20.57 19.26 5.51
N PRO A 697 19.35 19.78 5.70
CA PRO A 697 18.24 19.46 4.81
C PRO A 697 18.50 19.85 3.38
N TYR A 698 18.22 18.92 2.47
CA TYR A 698 18.42 19.08 1.04
C TYR A 698 17.12 19.00 0.25
N MET A 699 16.26 18.02 0.54
CA MET A 699 14.94 17.89 -0.11
C MET A 699 13.95 17.15 0.77
N THR A 700 12.66 17.43 0.59
CA THR A 700 11.58 16.54 1.02
C THR A 700 10.98 15.85 -0.18
N VAL A 701 10.49 14.62 -0.03
CA VAL A 701 9.83 13.91 -1.12
C VAL A 701 8.79 12.96 -0.56
N GLY A 702 7.65 12.90 -1.25
CA GLY A 702 6.61 11.94 -0.98
C GLY A 702 5.61 11.90 -2.13
N SER A 703 4.83 10.83 -2.16
CA SER A 703 3.83 10.57 -3.19
C SER A 703 2.64 9.83 -2.57
N PRO A 704 1.45 9.95 -3.14
CA PRO A 704 0.36 8.99 -2.96
C PRO A 704 0.45 7.81 -3.95
N GLY A 705 -0.47 6.84 -3.83
CA GLY A 705 -0.63 5.74 -4.79
C GLY A 705 -0.47 4.31 -4.24
N GLY A 706 -0.84 4.06 -2.97
CA GLY A 706 -0.76 2.72 -2.38
C GLY A 706 0.65 2.14 -2.43
N THR A 707 0.80 0.91 -2.93
CA THR A 707 2.11 0.25 -3.05
C THR A 707 3.06 0.95 -4.02
N THR A 708 2.57 1.76 -4.96
CA THR A 708 3.41 2.49 -5.93
C THR A 708 4.14 3.68 -5.30
N ILE A 709 3.73 4.14 -4.11
CA ILE A 709 4.37 5.26 -3.39
C ILE A 709 5.87 5.05 -3.25
N ILE A 710 6.26 3.83 -2.85
CA ILE A 710 7.65 3.46 -2.60
C ILE A 710 8.49 3.72 -3.85
N THR A 711 8.01 3.28 -5.01
CA THR A 711 8.70 3.41 -6.29
C THR A 711 8.64 4.82 -6.86
N SER A 712 7.57 5.58 -6.61
CA SER A 712 7.48 6.98 -7.05
C SER A 712 8.48 7.85 -6.28
N VAL A 713 8.57 7.67 -4.96
CA VAL A 713 9.55 8.37 -4.11
C VAL A 713 10.98 7.96 -4.48
N MET A 714 11.24 6.66 -4.59
CA MET A 714 12.54 6.13 -4.98
C MET A 714 13.00 6.68 -6.33
N GLN A 715 12.14 6.68 -7.36
CA GLN A 715 12.52 7.14 -8.70
C GLN A 715 12.81 8.64 -8.70
N THR A 716 12.05 9.45 -7.97
CA THR A 716 12.33 10.89 -7.83
C THR A 716 13.68 11.13 -7.15
N ILE A 717 14.01 10.38 -6.09
CA ILE A 717 15.33 10.46 -5.42
C ILE A 717 16.45 10.06 -6.40
N LEU A 718 16.29 8.95 -7.12
CA LEU A 718 17.23 8.50 -8.14
C LEU A 718 17.44 9.57 -9.23
N ASN A 719 16.37 10.22 -9.67
CA ASN A 719 16.42 11.25 -10.72
C ASN A 719 17.14 12.52 -10.26
N VAL A 720 16.84 13.02 -9.05
CA VAL A 720 17.48 14.22 -8.49
C VAL A 720 18.94 13.93 -8.13
N ILE A 721 19.20 12.90 -7.32
CA ILE A 721 20.53 12.63 -6.75
C ILE A 721 21.41 11.84 -7.72
N GLY A 722 20.87 10.79 -8.32
CA GLY A 722 21.62 9.89 -9.20
C GLY A 722 21.85 10.44 -10.61
N TYR A 723 20.83 11.06 -11.21
CA TYR A 723 20.90 11.64 -12.55
C TYR A 723 21.15 13.15 -12.59
N GLY A 724 21.10 13.84 -11.44
CA GLY A 724 21.34 15.29 -11.36
C GLY A 724 20.27 16.11 -12.07
N MET A 725 19.03 15.63 -12.12
CA MET A 725 17.91 16.32 -12.75
C MET A 725 17.39 17.46 -11.87
N GLU A 726 16.92 18.53 -12.50
CA GLU A 726 16.17 19.59 -11.82
C GLU A 726 14.90 19.01 -11.20
N LEU A 727 14.46 19.55 -10.06
CA LEU A 727 13.41 18.92 -9.24
C LEU A 727 12.11 18.64 -10.02
N LYS A 728 11.64 19.61 -10.80
CA LYS A 728 10.42 19.43 -11.61
C LYS A 728 10.62 18.40 -12.71
N ASP A 729 11.77 18.40 -13.39
CA ASP A 729 12.06 17.39 -14.42
C ASP A 729 12.17 15.98 -13.81
N ALA A 730 12.72 15.85 -12.61
CA ALA A 730 12.80 14.59 -11.89
C ALA A 730 11.42 14.02 -11.51
N ILE A 731 10.46 14.90 -11.21
CA ILE A 731 9.06 14.55 -10.96
C ILE A 731 8.35 14.14 -12.26
N GLU A 732 8.61 14.81 -13.37
CA GLU A 732 7.92 14.56 -14.65
C GLU A 732 8.56 13.41 -15.46
N GLU A 733 9.69 12.86 -15.03
CA GLU A 733 10.34 11.74 -15.71
C GLU A 733 9.48 10.46 -15.60
N PRO A 734 9.11 9.83 -16.73
CA PRO A 734 8.18 8.71 -16.75
C PRO A 734 8.59 7.54 -15.85
N ARG A 735 7.71 7.22 -14.91
CA ARG A 735 7.91 6.17 -13.91
C ARG A 735 7.45 4.81 -14.40
N ILE A 736 8.00 3.78 -13.78
CA ILE A 736 7.45 2.42 -13.81
C ILE A 736 7.19 1.90 -12.40
N TYR A 737 6.35 0.88 -12.30
CA TYR A 737 6.10 0.13 -11.08
C TYR A 737 5.94 -1.35 -11.40
N SER A 738 6.58 -2.22 -10.61
CA SER A 738 6.50 -3.66 -10.82
C SER A 738 6.78 -4.41 -9.51
N ASN A 739 5.73 -4.87 -8.83
CA ASN A 739 5.86 -5.62 -7.58
C ASN A 739 5.97 -7.13 -7.76
N GLN A 740 5.62 -7.66 -8.94
CA GLN A 740 5.65 -9.09 -9.25
C GLN A 740 5.94 -9.35 -10.73
N TYR A 741 6.70 -10.40 -11.01
CA TYR A 741 6.95 -10.88 -12.37
C TYR A 741 5.65 -11.39 -13.02
N PRO A 742 5.45 -11.18 -14.34
CA PRO A 742 6.27 -10.39 -15.27
C PRO A 742 5.81 -8.93 -15.40
N ASN A 743 4.84 -8.49 -14.60
CA ASN A 743 3.99 -7.35 -14.93
C ASN A 743 4.65 -5.99 -14.58
N ILE A 744 4.72 -5.07 -15.55
CA ILE A 744 5.21 -3.71 -15.38
C ILE A 744 4.09 -2.71 -15.71
N ARG A 745 3.73 -1.89 -14.72
CA ARG A 745 2.98 -0.65 -14.92
C ARG A 745 3.93 0.45 -15.37
N TRP A 746 3.48 1.30 -16.28
CA TRP A 746 4.30 2.34 -16.88
C TRP A 746 3.51 3.60 -17.17
N GLU A 747 4.18 4.75 -17.05
CA GLU A 747 3.65 6.04 -17.44
C GLU A 747 3.88 6.34 -18.92
N TYR A 748 3.07 7.24 -19.47
CA TYR A 748 3.30 7.76 -20.81
C TYR A 748 4.69 8.40 -20.89
N GLY A 749 5.46 8.07 -21.94
CA GLY A 749 6.81 8.60 -22.17
C GLY A 749 7.94 7.57 -22.05
N VAL A 750 7.67 6.37 -21.54
CA VAL A 750 8.61 5.23 -21.65
C VAL A 750 8.77 4.82 -23.12
N PRO A 751 9.99 4.79 -23.70
CA PRO A 751 10.18 4.55 -25.13
C PRO A 751 9.73 3.17 -25.62
N ASP A 752 9.10 3.11 -26.80
CA ASP A 752 8.61 1.86 -27.39
C ASP A 752 9.71 0.80 -27.61
N LEU A 753 10.90 1.23 -28.03
CA LEU A 753 12.02 0.33 -28.25
C LEU A 753 12.51 -0.30 -26.94
N VAL A 754 12.50 0.46 -25.84
CA VAL A 754 12.80 -0.04 -24.49
C VAL A 754 11.76 -1.08 -24.11
N ARG A 755 10.47 -0.78 -24.29
CA ARG A 755 9.39 -1.71 -23.97
C ARG A 755 9.52 -3.03 -24.72
N GLN A 756 9.75 -2.98 -26.03
CA GLN A 756 9.97 -4.16 -26.88
C GLN A 756 11.21 -4.97 -26.45
N GLN A 757 12.29 -4.30 -26.03
CA GLN A 757 13.49 -4.99 -25.55
C GLN A 757 13.24 -5.71 -24.23
N LEU A 758 12.57 -5.08 -23.27
CA LEU A 758 12.21 -5.72 -22.00
C LEU A 758 11.24 -6.88 -22.21
N GLU A 759 10.28 -6.78 -23.13
CA GLU A 759 9.42 -7.92 -23.51
C GLU A 759 10.24 -9.10 -24.05
N SER A 760 11.29 -8.83 -24.83
CA SER A 760 12.19 -9.87 -25.34
C SER A 760 13.03 -10.54 -24.25
N MET A 761 13.21 -9.87 -23.11
CA MET A 761 13.87 -10.40 -21.92
C MET A 761 12.93 -11.22 -21.02
N GLY A 762 11.61 -11.11 -21.21
CA GLY A 762 10.59 -11.87 -20.45
C GLY A 762 9.60 -11.02 -19.64
N HIS A 763 9.76 -9.69 -19.64
CA HIS A 763 8.85 -8.77 -18.98
C HIS A 763 7.52 -8.62 -19.74
N ALA A 764 6.48 -8.15 -19.05
CA ALA A 764 5.17 -7.88 -19.63
C ALA A 764 4.65 -6.51 -19.20
N TRP A 765 4.41 -5.61 -20.14
CA TRP A 765 3.83 -4.29 -19.83
C TRP A 765 2.32 -4.36 -19.71
N GLU A 766 1.74 -3.57 -18.81
CA GLU A 766 0.31 -3.29 -18.85
C GLU A 766 -0.08 -2.76 -20.25
N SER A 767 -1.26 -3.15 -20.73
CA SER A 767 -1.69 -2.88 -22.11
C SER A 767 -1.84 -1.39 -22.45
N SER A 768 -1.94 -0.54 -21.44
CA SER A 768 -2.10 0.91 -21.56
C SER A 768 -1.32 1.59 -20.44
N PRO A 769 -0.64 2.72 -20.70
CA PRO A 769 0.00 3.48 -19.65
C PRO A 769 -1.03 4.08 -18.69
N ARG A 770 -0.61 4.37 -17.46
CA ARG A 770 -1.41 5.04 -16.41
C ARG A 770 -0.49 5.86 -15.52
N GLU A 771 -1.05 6.85 -14.84
CA GLU A 771 -0.33 7.69 -13.88
C GLU A 771 0.16 6.87 -12.67
N ILE A 772 1.37 7.14 -12.19
CA ILE A 772 2.01 6.44 -11.07
C ILE A 772 2.44 7.45 -10.00
N GLY A 773 1.53 7.67 -9.06
CA GLY A 773 1.73 8.60 -7.95
C GLY A 773 1.38 10.04 -8.31
N ASN A 774 1.78 10.96 -7.43
CA ASN A 774 1.62 12.41 -7.59
C ASN A 774 2.59 13.08 -6.61
N VAL A 775 3.84 13.28 -7.04
CA VAL A 775 4.91 13.73 -6.15
C VAL A 775 4.77 15.23 -5.82
N ASN A 776 4.74 15.56 -4.54
CA ASN A 776 4.91 16.94 -4.07
C ASN A 776 6.21 17.02 -3.30
N SER A 777 7.10 17.94 -3.68
CA SER A 777 8.46 17.99 -3.18
C SER A 777 8.94 19.44 -3.10
N LEU A 778 9.86 19.69 -2.17
CA LEU A 778 10.66 20.90 -2.16
C LEU A 778 12.15 20.56 -2.02
N MET A 779 13.00 21.40 -2.59
CA MET A 779 14.45 21.33 -2.50
C MET A 779 14.99 22.63 -1.92
N LEU A 780 16.07 22.52 -1.14
CA LEU A 780 16.77 23.63 -0.52
C LEU A 780 18.09 23.85 -1.23
N ASP A 781 18.36 25.08 -1.67
CA ASP A 781 19.70 25.49 -2.08
C ASP A 781 20.39 26.20 -0.92
N GLU A 782 21.37 25.52 -0.32
CA GLU A 782 22.11 26.04 0.82
C GLU A 782 22.88 27.32 0.49
N ASP A 783 23.39 27.46 -0.74
CA ASP A 783 24.22 28.60 -1.13
C ASP A 783 23.40 29.90 -1.23
N SER A 784 22.16 29.81 -1.73
CA SER A 784 21.26 30.96 -1.87
C SER A 784 20.28 31.14 -0.71
N GLY A 785 20.01 30.08 0.06
CA GLY A 785 18.95 30.04 1.07
C GLY A 785 17.54 29.93 0.46
N LEU A 786 17.42 29.59 -0.83
CA LEU A 786 16.14 29.47 -1.52
C LEU A 786 15.53 28.07 -1.37
N TYR A 787 14.21 28.06 -1.20
CA TYR A 787 13.33 26.92 -1.38
C TYR A 787 12.82 26.87 -2.82
N TYR A 788 12.92 25.70 -3.44
CA TYR A 788 12.33 25.38 -4.74
C TYR A 788 11.22 24.35 -4.53
N GLY A 789 9.97 24.74 -4.73
CA GLY A 789 8.82 23.84 -4.63
C GLY A 789 8.39 23.34 -6.00
N ALA A 790 8.03 22.05 -6.09
CA ALA A 790 7.50 21.45 -7.31
C ALA A 790 6.39 20.43 -7.00
N ALA A 791 5.25 20.62 -7.65
CA ALA A 791 4.10 19.72 -7.60
C ALA A 791 3.97 18.94 -8.92
N ASP A 792 3.58 17.67 -8.85
CA ASP A 792 3.41 16.77 -10.01
C ASP A 792 2.21 17.15 -10.89
N SER A 793 2.39 17.05 -12.21
CA SER A 793 1.40 17.52 -13.20
C SER A 793 0.20 16.60 -13.40
N THR A 794 0.22 15.38 -12.85
CA THR A 794 -0.92 14.44 -12.89
C THR A 794 -2.16 14.93 -12.13
N ARG A 795 -2.05 16.00 -11.34
CA ARG A 795 -3.16 16.67 -10.63
C ARG A 795 -3.04 18.18 -10.70
N GLU A 796 -3.93 18.89 -9.99
CA GLU A 796 -3.89 20.35 -9.86
C GLU A 796 -2.89 20.84 -8.80
N GLY A 797 -1.85 20.06 -8.52
CA GLY A 797 -0.86 20.38 -7.51
C GLY A 797 -0.29 21.79 -7.69
N THR A 798 -0.03 22.49 -6.59
CA THR A 798 0.42 23.88 -6.58
C THR A 798 1.58 24.05 -5.62
N ALA A 799 2.55 24.88 -6.02
CA ALA A 799 3.63 25.34 -5.16
C ALA A 799 3.47 26.85 -4.91
N ILE A 800 3.60 27.29 -3.66
CA ILE A 800 3.58 28.70 -3.27
C ILE A 800 4.79 28.98 -2.40
N GLY A 801 5.71 29.81 -2.92
CA GLY A 801 6.87 30.32 -2.20
C GLY A 801 6.58 31.68 -1.58
N LEU A 802 7.04 31.90 -0.35
CA LEU A 802 7.02 33.20 0.30
C LEU A 802 8.39 33.86 0.11
N SER A 803 8.41 35.08 -0.40
CA SER A 803 9.66 35.82 -0.66
C SER A 803 9.83 37.03 0.25
N SER A 804 11.06 37.23 0.71
CA SER A 804 11.54 38.44 1.37
C SER A 804 11.41 39.68 0.50
N GLU A 805 11.41 39.51 -0.83
CA GLU A 805 11.21 40.60 -1.77
C GLU A 805 9.81 41.21 -1.66
N ASP A 806 8.82 40.40 -1.29
CA ASP A 806 7.45 40.84 -1.09
C ASP A 806 7.21 41.45 0.30
N LEU A 807 8.19 41.39 1.21
CA LEU A 807 8.07 42.01 2.52
C LEU A 807 8.24 43.53 2.40
N THR A 808 7.30 44.27 2.99
CA THR A 808 7.29 45.74 3.00
C THR A 808 6.89 46.27 4.38
N VAL A 809 7.20 47.54 4.65
CA VAL A 809 6.74 48.20 5.89
C VAL A 809 5.21 48.21 5.99
N GLU A 810 4.49 48.33 4.86
CA GLU A 810 3.02 48.28 4.85
C GLU A 810 2.52 46.90 5.29
N ARG A 811 3.10 45.81 4.77
CA ARG A 811 2.78 44.44 5.22
C ARG A 811 3.07 44.24 6.70
N MET A 812 4.16 44.81 7.23
CA MET A 812 4.41 44.78 8.67
C MET A 812 3.34 45.53 9.48
N ILE A 813 2.79 46.63 8.96
CA ILE A 813 1.68 47.36 9.59
C ILE A 813 0.43 46.48 9.61
N GLU A 814 0.07 45.87 8.47
CA GLU A 814 -1.05 44.93 8.36
C GLU A 814 -0.89 43.76 9.35
N ARG A 815 0.34 43.24 9.49
CA ARG A 815 0.66 42.20 10.47
C ARG A 815 0.45 42.64 11.92
N VAL A 816 0.83 43.87 12.27
CA VAL A 816 0.54 44.43 13.61
C VAL A 816 -0.97 44.55 13.85
N GLU A 817 -1.75 44.92 12.82
CA GLU A 817 -3.21 44.94 12.93
C GLU A 817 -3.80 43.55 13.09
N GLN A 818 -3.23 42.56 12.39
CA GLN A 818 -3.63 41.17 12.53
C GLN A 818 -3.37 40.65 13.94
N PHE A 819 -2.16 40.84 14.48
CA PHE A 819 -1.83 40.48 15.85
C PHE A 819 -2.68 41.21 16.91
N GLU A 820 -3.13 42.44 16.64
CA GLU A 820 -4.11 43.12 17.48
C GLU A 820 -5.47 42.41 17.46
N ARG A 821 -5.94 41.97 16.27
CA ARG A 821 -7.21 41.23 16.12
C ARG A 821 -7.15 39.85 16.79
N ASP A 822 -6.01 39.18 16.69
CA ASP A 822 -5.78 37.84 17.21
C ASP A 822 -5.54 37.84 18.74
N GLY A 823 -5.49 39.02 19.37
CA GLY A 823 -5.29 39.15 20.82
C GLY A 823 -3.84 38.89 21.25
N GLU A 824 -2.89 38.91 20.31
CA GLU A 824 -1.46 38.69 20.52
C GLU A 824 -0.76 39.92 21.15
N MET A 825 -1.53 40.96 21.46
CA MET A 825 -1.09 42.18 22.14
C MET A 825 -1.96 42.48 23.35
N ALA A 826 -1.35 42.96 24.44
CA ALA A 826 -2.03 43.18 25.70
C ALA A 826 -3.16 44.23 25.63
N ASN A 827 -3.07 45.19 24.69
CA ASN A 827 -4.10 46.18 24.42
C ASN A 827 -3.84 46.94 23.11
N SER A 828 -4.83 47.71 22.66
CA SER A 828 -4.77 48.52 21.43
C SER A 828 -3.76 49.67 21.46
N ASP A 829 -3.29 50.12 22.64
CA ASP A 829 -2.25 51.15 22.71
C ASP A 829 -0.89 50.61 22.28
N VAL A 830 -0.58 49.34 22.57
CA VAL A 830 0.63 48.65 22.11
C VAL A 830 0.65 48.58 20.58
N ALA A 831 -0.43 48.06 19.99
CA ALA A 831 -0.57 47.95 18.54
C ALA A 831 -0.47 49.30 17.84
N ARG A 832 -1.16 50.32 18.38
CA ARG A 832 -1.10 51.70 17.88
C ARG A 832 0.32 52.28 17.96
N LEU A 833 1.06 51.99 19.03
CA LEU A 833 2.45 52.45 19.18
C LEU A 833 3.37 51.81 18.12
N LEU A 834 3.26 50.50 17.91
CA LEU A 834 4.01 49.77 16.90
C LEU A 834 3.70 50.27 15.49
N ARG A 835 2.41 50.42 15.14
CA ARG A 835 1.98 50.98 13.85
C ARG A 835 2.54 52.37 13.61
N ASN A 836 2.41 53.28 14.58
CA ASN A 836 2.92 54.65 14.43
C ASN A 836 4.43 54.66 14.16
N HIS A 837 5.16 53.73 14.77
CA HIS A 837 6.60 53.62 14.56
C HIS A 837 6.92 53.09 13.15
N LEU A 838 6.22 52.07 12.68
CA LEU A 838 6.35 51.55 11.31
C LEU A 838 5.94 52.58 10.27
N THR A 839 4.85 53.33 10.48
CA THR A 839 4.46 54.43 9.58
C THR A 839 5.58 55.47 9.43
N ALA A 840 6.32 55.75 10.52
CA ALA A 840 7.48 56.65 10.45
C ALA A 840 8.64 56.03 9.65
N VAL A 841 8.89 54.72 9.79
CA VAL A 841 9.88 53.99 8.99
C VAL A 841 9.52 54.06 7.50
N GLY A 842 8.29 53.71 7.13
CA GLY A 842 7.79 53.76 5.75
C GLY A 842 7.80 55.17 5.16
N HIS A 843 7.57 56.20 5.97
CA HIS A 843 7.72 57.59 5.54
C HIS A 843 9.15 57.93 5.11
N TYR A 844 10.16 57.48 5.86
CA TYR A 844 11.57 57.73 5.50
C TYR A 844 12.02 56.89 4.31
N GLU A 845 11.56 55.64 4.22
CA GLU A 845 11.79 54.76 3.08
C GLU A 845 11.23 55.37 1.79
N GLY A 846 9.96 55.78 1.78
CA GLY A 846 9.31 56.40 0.63
C GLY A 846 9.90 57.76 0.20
N GLN A 847 10.67 58.41 1.07
CA GLN A 847 11.45 59.62 0.76
C GLN A 847 12.87 59.32 0.22
N GLY A 848 13.25 58.05 0.09
CA GLY A 848 14.60 57.63 -0.27
C GLY A 848 15.64 57.91 0.83
N SER A 849 15.22 58.16 2.07
CA SER A 849 16.11 58.39 3.21
C SER A 849 16.44 57.08 3.95
N VAL A 850 17.07 56.14 3.25
CA VAL A 850 17.33 54.77 3.73
C VAL A 850 18.06 54.75 5.08
N GLU A 851 19.09 55.56 5.28
CA GLU A 851 19.81 55.66 6.58
C GLU A 851 18.88 56.02 7.75
N LYS A 852 17.85 56.84 7.50
CA LYS A 852 16.86 57.18 8.53
C LYS A 852 15.87 56.03 8.74
N ALA A 853 15.44 55.36 7.68
CA ALA A 853 14.58 54.18 7.78
C ALA A 853 15.26 53.09 8.63
N VAL A 854 16.53 52.75 8.32
CA VAL A 854 17.36 51.82 9.10
C VAL A 854 17.46 52.23 10.57
N LYS A 855 17.77 53.50 10.85
CA LYS A 855 17.84 54.00 12.24
C LYS A 855 16.51 53.86 12.98
N HIS A 856 15.39 54.18 12.32
CA HIS A 856 14.07 54.03 12.92
C HIS A 856 13.68 52.56 13.06
N MET A 857 14.13 51.67 12.18
CA MET A 857 13.88 50.24 12.32
C MET A 857 14.61 49.63 13.51
N HIS A 858 15.85 50.02 13.78
CA HIS A 858 16.52 49.61 15.03
C HIS A 858 15.81 50.14 16.28
N SER A 859 15.25 51.35 16.25
CA SER A 859 14.41 51.84 17.35
C SER A 859 13.11 51.02 17.50
N PHE A 860 12.57 50.51 16.39
CA PHE A 860 11.41 49.62 16.41
C PHE A 860 11.77 48.25 17.02
N GLN A 861 12.94 47.68 16.73
CA GLN A 861 13.43 46.47 17.40
C GLN A 861 13.54 46.64 18.91
N GLN A 862 14.13 47.76 19.37
CA GLN A 862 14.19 48.08 20.80
C GLN A 862 12.80 48.21 21.43
N LEU A 863 11.83 48.70 20.66
CA LEU A 863 10.45 48.78 21.10
C LEU A 863 9.82 47.39 21.22
N LEU A 864 10.05 46.50 20.26
CA LEU A 864 9.61 45.11 20.34
C LEU A 864 10.19 44.41 21.57
N ASP A 865 11.50 44.55 21.80
CA ASP A 865 12.18 43.98 22.99
C ASP A 865 11.53 44.48 24.28
N TYR A 866 11.26 45.78 24.38
CA TYR A 866 10.59 46.38 25.53
C TYR A 866 9.16 45.82 25.72
N GLN A 867 8.37 45.69 24.64
CA GLN A 867 7.02 45.13 24.73
C GLN A 867 7.04 43.66 25.18
N LYS A 868 7.95 42.84 24.64
CA LYS A 868 8.10 41.43 25.04
C LYS A 868 8.58 41.29 26.48
N GLU A 869 9.56 42.08 26.92
CA GLU A 869 10.06 42.07 28.32
C GLU A 869 8.95 42.41 29.34
N HIS A 870 7.99 43.24 28.95
CA HIS A 870 6.86 43.65 29.81
C HIS A 870 5.58 42.84 29.55
N GLU A 871 5.68 41.69 28.89
CA GLU A 871 4.55 40.79 28.58
C GLU A 871 3.38 41.53 27.88
N GLN A 872 3.70 42.54 27.08
CA GLN A 872 2.72 43.34 26.34
C GLN A 872 2.38 42.76 24.96
N MET A 873 3.08 41.69 24.56
CA MET A 873 2.82 40.95 23.33
C MET A 873 3.26 39.50 23.48
N SER A 874 2.69 38.62 22.65
CA SER A 874 3.05 37.21 22.65
C SER A 874 4.43 36.94 22.06
N GLU A 875 4.90 35.70 22.25
CA GLU A 875 6.13 35.21 21.63
C GLU A 875 6.05 35.20 20.10
N ARG A 876 4.95 34.69 19.55
CA ARG A 876 4.69 34.63 18.11
C ARG A 876 4.74 36.03 17.49
N ALA A 877 4.03 37.00 18.06
CA ALA A 877 4.02 38.37 17.55
C ALA A 877 5.41 39.01 17.61
N TYR A 878 6.14 38.80 18.71
CA TYR A 878 7.51 39.31 18.87
C TYR A 878 8.45 38.69 17.83
N ASN A 879 8.54 37.36 17.78
CA ASN A 879 9.46 36.64 16.90
C ASN A 879 9.20 36.97 15.43
N THR A 880 7.92 37.02 15.01
CA THR A 880 7.55 37.33 13.63
C THR A 880 7.92 38.76 13.25
N LEU A 881 7.52 39.74 14.08
CA LEU A 881 7.82 41.14 13.78
C LEU A 881 9.33 41.39 13.82
N TYR A 882 10.05 40.78 14.77
CA TYR A 882 11.50 40.91 14.84
C TYR A 882 12.19 40.32 13.60
N ALA A 883 11.80 39.12 13.17
CA ALA A 883 12.33 38.51 11.95
C ALA A 883 12.06 39.38 10.71
N ASP A 884 10.86 39.96 10.59
CA ASP A 884 10.53 40.89 9.51
C ASP A 884 11.42 42.15 9.52
N THR A 885 11.77 42.66 10.71
CA THR A 885 12.69 43.80 10.81
C THR A 885 14.08 43.47 10.28
N GLU A 886 14.60 42.27 10.59
CA GLU A 886 15.91 41.83 10.13
C GLU A 886 15.94 41.68 8.60
N VAL A 887 14.88 41.13 8.01
CA VAL A 887 14.74 41.02 6.55
C VAL A 887 14.77 42.40 5.88
N LEU A 888 13.95 43.36 6.36
CA LEU A 888 13.95 44.72 5.78
C LEU A 888 15.27 45.45 6.00
N LEU A 889 15.92 45.24 7.15
CA LEU A 889 17.23 45.80 7.44
C LEU A 889 18.28 45.27 6.47
N GLU A 890 18.27 43.98 6.16
CA GLU A 890 19.19 43.38 5.18
C GLU A 890 18.91 43.89 3.77
N LYS A 891 17.63 43.98 3.38
CA LYS A 891 17.21 44.53 2.07
C LYS A 891 17.65 45.98 1.84
N TRP A 892 17.81 46.76 2.91
CA TRP A 892 18.25 48.17 2.83
C TRP A 892 19.77 48.35 2.91
N LYS A 893 20.55 47.33 3.27
CA LYS A 893 22.02 47.36 3.24
C LYS A 893 22.53 47.24 1.81
#